data_AF-A0A212M194-F1
#
_entry.id   AF-A0A212M194-F1
#
_cell.length_a   1.000
_cell.length_b   1.000
_cell.length_c   1.000
_cell.angle_alpha   90.00
_cell.angle_beta   90.00
_cell.angle_gamma   90.00
#
_symmetry.space_group_name_H-M   'P 1'
#
loop_
_entity.id
_entity.type
_entity.pdbx_description
1 polymer ?
#
loop_
_entity_poly.entity_id
_entity_poly.type
_entity_poly.pdbx_seq_one_letter_code
_entity_poly.pdbx_strand_id
1 'polypeptide(L)'
;MDSGSEVTEGMLTSGIKNLKFFKSIFKDSIVRDILILLVISVLIGTLLASSVSMAANTYFSKTLASLVGDYGEYDILLQIREENREDAAVHIAKIVNEVFPGGKIKEGPTITGKTPFFIALPEPFKTKTVYEELSKTFGGIPGGASVGVMTDPRLTVRGVPEGARNMLLDKISQMDGVRFTFRDGSSVGVILNSLDKSAAVNTAIKSLLSDYQVIEISFPVGSEPANPVRLGDSIAGAIQQELQLAYAQNVSVDGKNDDMTYMVSTMLELKRFLQAYGSKITITPAAGTELGKGDIVVFQGTAAEPLKAGGTLAKGNVVAEITAADTGGKVEGRITEGDASWLANPSGSIQGYKLENNMVSGQTATAVYKNPRQELGQALGETGKLVGQIPGFAQDAKSMSAIALGTLEHYDSGINALEQTLSGLQAAGGTIQTATSALAGIDTSNIRSQLDNSSNTLGSLVNTLQVVRLVNGDVDKTVNNVSGAQQNLITLSTNLAQLDSVADNARRAKSVLDNIAVNGQTSLNTLKAFDVNGARTSLASANSHLGQLQQIDVPVIAAQIAYLASAVPDLQDEEISHSINILDKFIAGQVIPGARIQILTTGHIDINAVAPVVHKQAGHNNASLYSTALGIIEPDPRGELYQVLIEVKSILAGMTAIIATILFLGLDHTGIMTVIRRKRLNQQVPATGWRRTVARLTGIFTVPERCYGMGVGALLLTAIFLLAGGGIPYLPWVGVPLVGAVLGFLVACYTEKISPIADEEVMAGEALGLSADEIMREIVIPGGRPGLMQKLNQRKVKFK
;
A
#
# COMPACT_ATOMS: atom_id res chain seq x y z
N MET A 1 58.97 -40.85 17.31
CA MET A 1 59.46 -40.96 15.92
C MET A 1 58.65 -39.95 15.11
N ASP A 2 58.85 -38.66 15.39
CA ASP A 2 59.85 -37.77 14.77
C ASP A 2 59.55 -37.46 13.31
N SER A 3 58.73 -36.42 13.10
CA SER A 3 58.66 -35.66 11.84
C SER A 3 58.08 -34.25 12.09
N GLY A 4 58.41 -33.65 13.23
CA GLY A 4 57.86 -32.38 13.71
C GLY A 4 58.86 -31.23 13.85
N SER A 5 60.08 -31.36 13.32
CA SER A 5 61.18 -30.40 13.62
C SER A 5 61.98 -29.88 12.40
N GLU A 6 61.63 -30.21 11.14
CA GLU A 6 62.43 -29.78 9.98
C GLU A 6 61.89 -28.58 9.19
N VAL A 7 60.66 -28.10 9.45
CA VAL A 7 60.06 -26.99 8.68
C VAL A 7 60.39 -25.61 9.29
N THR A 8 60.75 -25.55 10.57
CA THR A 8 61.04 -24.29 11.28
C THR A 8 62.52 -23.87 11.22
N GLU A 9 63.47 -24.78 10.96
CA GLU A 9 64.90 -24.43 10.82
C GLU A 9 65.27 -23.87 9.43
N GLY A 10 64.51 -24.21 8.37
CA GLY A 10 64.74 -23.71 7.00
C GLY A 10 64.33 -22.26 6.78
N MET A 11 63.32 -21.75 7.51
CA MET A 11 62.88 -20.35 7.40
C MET A 11 63.72 -19.39 8.24
N LEU A 12 64.21 -19.82 9.41
CA LEU A 12 65.08 -19.01 10.27
C LEU A 12 66.49 -18.86 9.69
N THR A 13 67.02 -19.87 8.99
CA THR A 13 68.33 -19.79 8.32
C THR A 13 68.31 -18.97 7.03
N SER A 14 67.17 -18.87 6.34
CA SER A 14 66.94 -17.91 5.24
C SER A 14 66.85 -16.47 5.75
N GLY A 15 66.15 -16.24 6.87
CA GLY A 15 66.07 -14.94 7.54
C GLY A 15 67.43 -14.42 8.04
N ILE A 16 68.27 -15.29 8.61
CA ILE A 16 69.61 -14.91 9.11
C ILE A 16 70.63 -14.72 7.98
N LYS A 17 70.51 -15.44 6.85
CA LYS A 17 71.27 -15.16 5.62
C LYS A 17 70.84 -13.84 4.98
N ASN A 18 69.55 -13.53 4.95
CA ASN A 18 69.04 -12.25 4.46
C ASN A 18 69.44 -11.08 5.38
N LEU A 19 69.51 -11.28 6.70
CA LEU A 19 69.99 -10.26 7.64
C LEU A 19 71.52 -10.04 7.55
N LYS A 20 72.32 -11.10 7.33
CA LYS A 20 73.75 -10.98 7.04
C LYS A 20 74.02 -10.39 5.66
N PHE A 21 73.17 -10.64 4.67
CA PHE A 21 73.19 -9.99 3.35
C PHE A 21 72.90 -8.49 3.49
N PHE A 22 71.87 -8.09 4.26
CA PHE A 22 71.60 -6.68 4.58
C PHE A 22 72.71 -6.01 5.40
N LYS A 23 73.36 -6.72 6.35
CA LYS A 23 74.53 -6.20 7.09
C LYS A 23 75.80 -6.12 6.23
N SER A 24 75.95 -6.96 5.20
CA SER A 24 77.04 -6.90 4.22
C SER A 24 76.82 -5.79 3.19
N ILE A 25 75.57 -5.52 2.82
CA ILE A 25 75.16 -4.44 1.91
C ILE A 25 75.56 -3.05 2.44
N PHE A 26 75.63 -2.87 3.77
CA PHE A 26 76.06 -1.62 4.39
C PHE A 26 77.59 -1.40 4.42
N LYS A 27 78.38 -2.31 3.85
CA LYS A 27 79.85 -2.19 3.77
C LYS A 27 80.38 -1.73 2.40
N ASP A 28 79.58 -1.81 1.33
CA ASP A 28 79.98 -1.44 -0.04
C ASP A 28 79.47 -0.04 -0.43
N SER A 29 80.35 0.77 -1.02
CA SER A 29 80.09 2.19 -1.30
C SER A 29 79.06 2.37 -2.42
N ILE A 30 79.02 1.43 -3.37
CA ILE A 30 78.19 1.53 -4.58
C ILE A 30 76.71 1.20 -4.33
N VAL A 31 76.39 0.27 -3.42
CA VAL A 31 74.99 -0.10 -3.12
C VAL A 31 74.26 1.06 -2.44
N ARG A 32 74.97 1.80 -1.57
CA ARG A 32 74.47 3.05 -0.99
C ARG A 32 74.16 4.09 -2.07
N ASP A 33 75.01 4.20 -3.09
CA ASP A 33 74.78 5.14 -4.19
C ASP A 33 73.57 4.75 -5.05
N ILE A 34 73.36 3.45 -5.28
CA ILE A 34 72.17 2.93 -5.98
C ILE A 34 70.88 3.20 -5.18
N LEU A 35 70.91 3.05 -3.86
CA LEU A 35 69.76 3.38 -3.00
C LEU A 35 69.47 4.88 -2.98
N ILE A 36 70.52 5.72 -2.88
CA ILE A 36 70.39 7.19 -2.96
C ILE A 36 69.82 7.59 -4.31
N LEU A 37 70.32 7.01 -5.41
CA LEU A 37 69.78 7.22 -6.75
C LEU A 37 68.30 6.86 -6.82
N LEU A 38 67.89 5.72 -6.28
CA LEU A 38 66.49 5.29 -6.29
C LEU A 38 65.61 6.31 -5.56
N VAL A 39 66.01 6.76 -4.36
CA VAL A 39 65.27 7.77 -3.60
C VAL A 39 65.18 9.09 -4.39
N ILE A 40 66.28 9.56 -4.96
CA ILE A 40 66.31 10.80 -5.74
C ILE A 40 65.45 10.68 -7.00
N SER A 41 65.48 9.53 -7.68
CA SER A 41 64.67 9.25 -8.87
C SER A 41 63.18 9.23 -8.52
N VAL A 42 62.80 8.64 -7.37
CA VAL A 42 61.43 8.70 -6.87
C VAL A 42 61.01 10.14 -6.57
N LEU A 43 61.85 10.93 -5.91
CA LEU A 43 61.54 12.34 -5.59
C LEU A 43 61.38 13.19 -6.86
N ILE A 44 62.32 13.09 -7.80
CA ILE A 44 62.26 13.84 -9.07
C ILE A 44 61.08 13.35 -9.91
N GLY A 45 60.88 12.03 -10.01
CA GLY A 45 59.77 11.44 -10.75
C GLY A 45 58.41 11.86 -10.20
N THR A 46 58.27 11.88 -8.88
CA THR A 46 57.06 12.36 -8.19
C THR A 46 56.84 13.84 -8.47
N LEU A 47 57.89 14.67 -8.35
CA LEU A 47 57.80 16.11 -8.60
C LEU A 47 57.43 16.41 -10.06
N LEU A 48 58.01 15.69 -11.02
CA LEU A 48 57.65 15.78 -12.45
C LEU A 48 56.21 15.33 -12.71
N ALA A 49 55.79 14.18 -12.17
CA ALA A 49 54.43 13.68 -12.34
C ALA A 49 53.37 14.63 -11.73
N SER A 50 53.62 15.10 -10.50
CA SER A 50 52.74 16.03 -9.81
C SER A 50 52.70 17.40 -10.49
N SER A 51 53.82 17.93 -10.98
CA SER A 51 53.87 19.22 -11.66
C SER A 51 53.14 19.21 -13.00
N VAL A 52 53.35 18.20 -13.83
CA VAL A 52 52.68 18.05 -15.13
C VAL A 52 51.17 17.88 -14.93
N SER A 53 50.78 17.04 -13.96
CA SER A 53 49.38 16.83 -13.56
C SER A 53 48.72 18.11 -13.03
N MET A 54 49.40 18.84 -12.15
CA MET A 54 48.91 20.10 -11.59
C MET A 54 48.78 21.19 -12.66
N ALA A 55 49.76 21.33 -13.55
CA ALA A 55 49.72 22.31 -14.63
C ALA A 55 48.55 22.06 -15.58
N ALA A 56 48.32 20.80 -15.98
CA ALA A 56 47.18 20.43 -16.81
C ALA A 56 45.86 20.71 -16.08
N ASN A 57 45.75 20.30 -14.82
CA ASN A 57 44.55 20.55 -14.02
C ASN A 57 44.26 22.05 -13.89
N THR A 58 45.26 22.88 -13.55
CA THR A 58 45.09 24.34 -13.45
C THR A 58 44.70 24.96 -14.78
N TYR A 59 45.27 24.51 -15.90
CA TYR A 59 44.88 24.99 -17.23
C TYR A 59 43.41 24.70 -17.51
N PHE A 60 42.97 23.44 -17.37
CA PHE A 60 41.59 23.06 -17.63
C PHE A 60 40.59 23.68 -16.65
N SER A 61 40.90 23.70 -15.36
CA SER A 61 40.06 24.34 -14.34
C SER A 61 39.88 25.84 -14.63
N LYS A 62 40.96 26.56 -14.99
CA LYS A 62 40.88 28.00 -15.28
C LYS A 62 40.09 28.29 -16.55
N THR A 63 40.24 27.48 -17.59
CA THR A 63 39.43 27.60 -18.81
C THR A 63 37.96 27.34 -18.51
N LEU A 64 37.64 26.30 -17.74
CA LEU A 64 36.26 25.98 -17.37
C LEU A 64 35.63 27.06 -16.47
N ALA A 65 36.37 27.52 -15.45
CA ALA A 65 35.95 28.59 -14.55
C ALA A 65 35.70 29.92 -15.26
N SER A 66 36.48 30.22 -16.30
CA SER A 66 36.28 31.43 -17.11
C SER A 66 34.96 31.43 -17.88
N LEU A 67 34.43 30.25 -18.21
CA LEU A 67 33.20 30.08 -18.99
C LEU A 67 31.96 29.92 -18.09
N VAL A 68 32.09 29.23 -16.96
CA VAL A 68 30.93 28.75 -16.16
C VAL A 68 31.06 29.05 -14.65
N GLY A 69 32.11 29.77 -14.23
CA GLY A 69 32.44 29.97 -12.81
C GLY A 69 33.14 28.77 -12.17
N ASP A 70 33.82 29.00 -11.05
CA ASP A 70 34.44 27.92 -10.26
C ASP A 70 33.37 26.95 -9.74
N TYR A 71 33.74 25.68 -9.55
CA TYR A 71 32.81 24.67 -9.01
C TYR A 71 32.32 25.06 -7.62
N GLY A 72 31.00 25.10 -7.42
CA GLY A 72 30.39 25.53 -6.15
C GLY A 72 30.54 27.01 -5.82
N GLU A 73 31.01 27.87 -6.75
CA GLU A 73 31.13 29.32 -6.53
C GLU A 73 29.76 30.01 -6.49
N TYR A 74 28.83 29.57 -7.34
CA TYR A 74 27.51 30.17 -7.50
C TYR A 74 26.41 29.15 -7.18
N ASP A 75 25.33 29.64 -6.59
CA ASP A 75 24.21 28.83 -6.10
C ASP A 75 22.94 29.03 -6.94
N ILE A 76 22.75 30.21 -7.51
CA ILE A 76 21.54 30.56 -8.27
C ILE A 76 21.94 31.12 -9.64
N LEU A 77 21.19 30.72 -10.66
CA LEU A 77 21.24 31.25 -12.01
C LEU A 77 19.90 31.93 -12.35
N LEU A 78 19.95 33.21 -12.66
CA LEU A 78 18.82 33.96 -13.21
C LEU A 78 19.05 34.19 -14.70
N GLN A 79 18.13 33.77 -15.56
CA GLN A 79 18.20 34.10 -16.99
C GLN A 79 17.21 35.19 -17.33
N ILE A 80 17.71 36.32 -17.82
CA ILE A 80 16.92 37.53 -18.04
C ILE A 80 17.00 37.91 -19.51
N ARG A 81 15.90 38.35 -20.09
CA ARG A 81 15.90 38.85 -21.48
C ARG A 81 16.81 40.07 -21.60
N GLU A 82 17.61 40.11 -22.67
CA GLU A 82 18.65 41.12 -22.88
C GLU A 82 18.11 42.55 -22.82
N GLU A 83 16.89 42.80 -23.31
CA GLU A 83 16.27 44.12 -23.31
C GLU A 83 15.93 44.67 -21.92
N ASN A 84 15.85 43.81 -20.89
CA ASN A 84 15.56 44.20 -19.50
C ASN A 84 16.78 44.05 -18.58
N ARG A 85 17.97 43.83 -19.15
CA ARG A 85 19.21 43.51 -18.41
C ARG A 85 19.58 44.56 -17.37
N GLU A 86 19.53 45.84 -17.74
CA GLU A 86 19.97 46.95 -16.87
C GLU A 86 19.05 47.15 -15.66
N ASP A 87 17.74 47.21 -15.92
CA ASP A 87 16.72 47.32 -14.87
C ASP A 87 16.74 46.11 -13.93
N ALA A 88 16.89 44.91 -14.50
CA ALA A 88 16.98 43.70 -13.72
C ALA A 88 18.24 43.63 -12.86
N ALA A 89 19.39 44.07 -13.36
CA ALA A 89 20.64 44.07 -12.59
C ALA A 89 20.51 44.91 -11.30
N VAL A 90 19.84 46.07 -11.38
CA VAL A 90 19.56 46.92 -10.22
C VAL A 90 18.64 46.22 -9.22
N HIS A 91 17.56 45.57 -9.70
CA HIS A 91 16.61 44.86 -8.85
C HIS A 91 17.25 43.62 -8.19
N ILE A 92 18.06 42.85 -8.93
CA ILE A 92 18.80 41.70 -8.39
C ILE A 92 19.75 42.16 -7.29
N ALA A 93 20.54 43.22 -7.55
CA ALA A 93 21.46 43.76 -6.55
C ALA A 93 20.75 44.19 -5.27
N LYS A 94 19.58 44.83 -5.41
CA LYS A 94 18.75 45.19 -4.27
C LYS A 94 18.28 43.96 -3.49
N ILE A 95 17.70 42.97 -4.16
CA ILE A 95 17.22 41.73 -3.53
C ILE A 95 18.37 41.00 -2.82
N VAL A 96 19.52 40.84 -3.46
CA VAL A 96 20.67 40.15 -2.85
C VAL A 96 21.19 40.91 -1.63
N ASN A 97 21.29 42.23 -1.68
CA ASN A 97 21.78 43.01 -0.53
C ASN A 97 20.79 43.02 0.65
N GLU A 98 19.48 43.04 0.38
CA GLU A 98 18.43 43.10 1.42
C GLU A 98 18.10 41.72 2.00
N VAL A 99 17.97 40.70 1.14
CA VAL A 99 17.52 39.36 1.53
C VAL A 99 18.70 38.42 1.84
N PHE A 100 19.83 38.57 1.15
CA PHE A 100 21.00 37.69 1.26
C PHE A 100 22.29 38.50 1.56
N PRO A 101 22.36 39.24 2.69
CA PRO A 101 23.48 40.11 3.00
C PRO A 101 24.81 39.37 2.93
N GLY A 102 25.74 39.90 2.12
CA GLY A 102 27.04 39.29 1.83
C GLY A 102 27.07 38.40 0.59
N GLY A 103 25.93 38.24 -0.10
CA GLY A 103 25.87 37.55 -1.40
C GLY A 103 26.63 38.28 -2.49
N LYS A 104 27.14 37.54 -3.47
CA LYS A 104 27.88 38.10 -4.61
C LYS A 104 27.12 37.86 -5.90
N ILE A 105 27.16 38.83 -6.81
CA ILE A 105 26.51 38.75 -8.11
C ILE A 105 27.58 38.86 -9.20
N LYS A 106 27.47 38.03 -10.22
CA LYS A 106 28.28 38.12 -11.44
C LYS A 106 27.38 38.02 -12.66
N GLU A 107 27.50 38.99 -13.55
CA GLU A 107 26.87 38.96 -14.87
C GLU A 107 27.70 38.08 -15.81
N GLY A 108 27.03 37.16 -16.51
CA GLY A 108 27.63 36.32 -17.54
C GLY A 108 27.37 36.84 -18.96
N PRO A 109 27.98 36.22 -19.98
CA PRO A 109 27.79 36.64 -21.37
C PRO A 109 26.36 36.37 -21.84
N THR A 110 25.78 37.29 -22.61
CA THR A 110 24.47 37.09 -23.24
C THR A 110 24.55 35.99 -24.30
N ILE A 111 23.65 35.01 -24.21
CA ILE A 111 23.53 33.91 -25.17
C ILE A 111 22.07 33.85 -25.63
N THR A 112 21.83 33.91 -26.95
CA THR A 112 20.49 33.78 -27.55
C THR A 112 19.47 34.78 -26.96
N GLY A 113 19.87 36.04 -26.78
CA GLY A 113 19.00 37.11 -26.26
C GLY A 113 18.64 37.00 -24.77
N LYS A 114 19.34 36.14 -24.01
CA LYS A 114 19.24 36.06 -22.55
C LYS A 114 20.59 36.29 -21.89
N THR A 115 20.61 37.15 -20.88
CA THR A 115 21.77 37.42 -20.03
C THR A 115 21.64 36.62 -18.72
N PRO A 116 22.60 35.73 -18.41
CA PRO A 116 22.63 35.02 -17.13
C PRO A 116 23.24 35.89 -16.03
N PHE A 117 22.59 35.94 -14.87
CA PHE A 117 23.16 36.47 -13.63
C PHE A 117 23.38 35.32 -12.65
N PHE A 118 24.63 35.18 -12.20
CA PHE A 118 25.04 34.19 -11.22
C PHE A 118 25.09 34.82 -9.83
N ILE A 119 24.48 34.15 -8.85
CA ILE A 119 24.43 34.63 -7.47
C ILE A 119 25.06 33.57 -6.56
N ALA A 120 26.04 34.01 -5.76
CA ALA A 120 26.63 33.21 -4.70
C ALA A 120 25.95 33.55 -3.37
N LEU A 121 25.40 32.55 -2.70
CA LEU A 121 24.73 32.70 -1.42
C LEU A 121 25.72 32.49 -0.26
N PRO A 122 25.66 33.31 0.79
CA PRO A 122 26.37 33.01 2.03
C PRO A 122 25.84 31.74 2.70
N GLU A 123 26.70 31.06 3.45
CA GLU A 123 26.42 29.75 4.05
C GLU A 123 25.12 29.67 4.88
N PRO A 124 24.74 30.67 5.70
CA PRO A 124 23.49 30.65 6.46
C PRO A 124 22.22 30.62 5.60
N PHE A 125 22.30 31.06 4.34
CA PHE A 125 21.17 31.09 3.41
C PHE A 125 21.09 29.85 2.52
N LYS A 126 22.05 28.91 2.64
CA LYS A 126 22.03 27.62 1.94
C LYS A 126 21.15 26.61 2.67
N THR A 127 19.85 26.87 2.70
CA THR A 127 18.85 26.07 3.40
C THR A 127 17.68 25.68 2.49
N LYS A 128 16.97 24.60 2.85
CA LYS A 128 15.77 24.13 2.13
C LYS A 128 14.76 25.26 1.90
N THR A 129 14.40 25.99 2.96
CA THR A 129 13.37 27.04 2.89
C THR A 129 13.72 28.13 1.89
N VAL A 130 14.97 28.61 1.91
CA VAL A 130 15.42 29.64 0.97
C VAL A 130 15.33 29.14 -0.48
N TYR A 131 15.70 27.88 -0.71
CA TYR A 131 15.74 27.29 -2.06
C TYR A 131 14.33 27.09 -2.63
N GLU A 132 13.37 26.70 -1.79
CA GLU A 132 11.97 26.55 -2.19
C GLU A 132 11.28 27.91 -2.43
N GLU A 133 11.76 28.99 -1.82
CA GLU A 133 11.21 30.34 -1.98
C GLU A 133 11.88 31.18 -3.07
N LEU A 134 12.91 30.67 -3.77
CA LEU A 134 13.67 31.45 -4.77
C LEU A 134 12.79 32.07 -5.86
N SER A 135 11.80 31.32 -6.37
CA SER A 135 10.86 31.84 -7.38
C SER A 135 10.01 32.98 -6.85
N LYS A 136 9.68 32.98 -5.56
CA LYS A 136 8.94 34.06 -4.88
C LYS A 136 9.85 35.27 -4.64
N THR A 137 11.08 35.04 -4.18
CA THR A 137 12.08 36.09 -3.92
C THR A 137 12.44 36.85 -5.19
N PHE A 138 12.62 36.16 -6.32
CA PHE A 138 13.05 36.76 -7.58
C PHE A 138 11.91 36.97 -8.61
N GLY A 139 10.66 36.64 -8.25
CA GLY A 139 9.51 36.70 -9.17
C GLY A 139 9.12 38.12 -9.62
N GLY A 140 9.55 39.15 -8.88
CA GLY A 140 9.31 40.56 -9.21
C GLY A 140 10.30 41.19 -10.19
N ILE A 141 11.23 40.41 -10.76
CA ILE A 141 12.26 40.94 -11.65
C ILE A 141 11.70 41.17 -13.08
N PRO A 142 11.91 42.35 -13.67
CA PRO A 142 11.49 42.64 -15.04
C PRO A 142 12.21 41.75 -16.08
N GLY A 143 11.50 41.37 -17.14
CA GLY A 143 12.06 40.58 -18.25
C GLY A 143 11.92 39.07 -18.16
N GLY A 144 11.09 38.55 -17.24
CA GLY A 144 10.77 37.13 -17.16
C GLY A 144 11.97 36.28 -16.73
N ALA A 145 12.51 36.58 -15.55
CA ALA A 145 13.64 35.87 -14.99
C ALA A 145 13.24 34.41 -14.66
N SER A 146 13.86 33.44 -15.35
CA SER A 146 13.80 32.05 -14.90
C SER A 146 14.87 31.84 -13.83
N VAL A 147 14.45 31.42 -12.65
CA VAL A 147 15.34 31.09 -11.53
C VAL A 147 15.68 29.61 -11.60
N GLY A 148 16.97 29.29 -11.66
CA GLY A 148 17.48 27.93 -11.57
C GLY A 148 18.45 27.80 -10.40
N VAL A 149 18.38 26.69 -9.68
CA VAL A 149 19.39 26.33 -8.68
C VAL A 149 20.60 25.74 -9.42
N MET A 150 21.80 26.18 -9.05
CA MET A 150 23.07 25.74 -9.63
C MET A 150 24.09 25.30 -8.57
N THR A 151 23.67 25.24 -7.31
CA THR A 151 24.52 24.80 -6.18
C THR A 151 25.08 23.42 -6.41
N ASP A 152 26.39 23.32 -6.25
CA ASP A 152 27.16 22.08 -6.35
C ASP A 152 27.66 21.65 -4.96
N PRO A 153 27.79 20.33 -4.67
CA PRO A 153 27.41 19.18 -5.49
C PRO A 153 25.92 18.84 -5.34
N ARG A 154 25.24 18.51 -6.44
CA ARG A 154 23.81 18.19 -6.44
C ARG A 154 23.46 16.93 -7.23
N LEU A 155 22.31 16.34 -6.89
CA LEU A 155 21.60 15.35 -7.67
C LEU A 155 20.15 15.79 -7.86
N THR A 156 19.54 15.43 -8.98
CA THR A 156 18.14 15.75 -9.26
C THR A 156 17.36 14.47 -9.53
N VAL A 157 16.20 14.31 -8.89
CA VAL A 157 15.27 13.21 -9.18
C VAL A 157 14.06 13.77 -9.91
N ARG A 158 13.87 13.35 -11.16
CA ARG A 158 12.77 13.78 -12.04
C ARG A 158 11.69 12.73 -12.13
N GLY A 159 10.50 13.15 -12.59
CA GLY A 159 9.36 12.25 -12.82
C GLY A 159 8.66 11.80 -11.54
N VAL A 160 8.86 12.52 -10.44
CA VAL A 160 8.24 12.21 -9.15
C VAL A 160 6.79 12.74 -9.13
N PRO A 161 5.78 11.88 -8.89
CA PRO A 161 4.40 12.30 -8.68
C PRO A 161 4.28 13.34 -7.57
N GLU A 162 3.36 14.29 -7.72
CA GLU A 162 3.25 15.43 -6.81
C GLU A 162 3.00 14.99 -5.36
N GLY A 163 2.09 14.04 -5.15
CA GLY A 163 1.78 13.48 -3.84
C GLY A 163 2.90 12.64 -3.21
N ALA A 164 3.84 12.12 -4.01
CA ALA A 164 4.97 11.33 -3.51
C ALA A 164 6.17 12.20 -3.13
N ARG A 165 6.19 13.48 -3.54
CA ARG A 165 7.38 14.33 -3.45
C ARG A 165 7.84 14.56 -2.01
N ASN A 166 6.92 14.86 -1.09
CA ASN A 166 7.25 15.07 0.32
C ASN A 166 7.87 13.82 0.96
N MET A 167 7.31 12.65 0.66
CA MET A 167 7.85 11.39 1.16
C MET A 167 9.26 11.13 0.64
N LEU A 168 9.54 11.43 -0.64
CA LEU A 168 10.91 11.34 -1.17
C LEU A 168 11.86 12.37 -0.56
N LEU A 169 11.44 13.63 -0.41
CA LEU A 169 12.25 14.67 0.24
C LEU A 169 12.68 14.21 1.63
N ASP A 170 11.72 13.75 2.44
CA ASP A 170 11.99 13.33 3.82
C ASP A 170 12.93 12.10 3.86
N LYS A 171 12.68 11.08 3.03
CA LYS A 171 13.52 9.87 2.99
C LYS A 171 14.93 10.14 2.48
N ILE A 172 15.09 10.94 1.43
CA ILE A 172 16.41 11.26 0.87
C ILE A 172 17.19 12.16 1.82
N SER A 173 16.53 13.09 2.52
CA SER A 173 17.19 13.98 3.50
C SER A 173 17.88 13.25 4.66
N GLN A 174 17.45 12.02 4.96
CA GLN A 174 18.00 11.19 6.03
C GLN A 174 19.21 10.35 5.60
N MET A 175 19.59 10.36 4.32
CA MET A 175 20.72 9.57 3.81
C MET A 175 22.08 10.19 4.19
N ASP A 176 23.06 9.35 4.52
CA ASP A 176 24.43 9.82 4.79
C ASP A 176 25.03 10.50 3.55
N GLY A 177 25.58 11.71 3.73
CA GLY A 177 26.14 12.51 2.65
C GLY A 177 25.18 13.52 2.00
N VAL A 178 23.89 13.51 2.37
CA VAL A 178 22.92 14.53 1.96
C VAL A 178 22.93 15.70 2.95
N ARG A 179 22.98 16.92 2.43
CA ARG A 179 22.94 18.15 3.22
C ARG A 179 21.50 18.58 3.48
N PHE A 180 20.72 18.70 2.41
CA PHE A 180 19.28 18.93 2.45
C PHE A 180 18.68 18.60 1.08
N THR A 181 17.36 18.41 1.07
CA THR A 181 16.57 18.22 -0.14
C THR A 181 15.53 19.31 -0.24
N PHE A 182 15.17 19.72 -1.45
CA PHE A 182 14.21 20.80 -1.68
C PHE A 182 13.37 20.52 -2.93
N ARG A 183 12.21 21.18 -3.02
CA ARG A 183 11.36 21.17 -4.22
C ARG A 183 12.02 22.00 -5.33
N ASP A 184 12.42 21.34 -6.42
CA ASP A 184 12.98 21.99 -7.60
C ASP A 184 11.98 21.90 -8.77
N GLY A 185 10.99 22.80 -8.79
CA GLY A 185 9.90 22.76 -9.75
C GLY A 185 9.10 21.45 -9.67
N SER A 186 9.14 20.63 -10.72
CA SER A 186 8.52 19.30 -10.76
C SER A 186 9.43 18.16 -10.28
N SER A 187 10.66 18.50 -9.88
CA SER A 187 11.72 17.55 -9.50
C SER A 187 12.08 17.68 -8.03
N VAL A 188 12.82 16.71 -7.52
CA VAL A 188 13.43 16.77 -6.19
C VAL A 188 14.91 17.11 -6.35
N GLY A 189 15.31 18.26 -5.82
CA GLY A 189 16.72 18.66 -5.73
C GLY A 189 17.35 18.12 -4.47
N VAL A 190 18.54 17.53 -4.59
CA VAL A 190 19.31 16.95 -3.48
C VAL A 190 20.68 17.62 -3.44
N ILE A 191 20.95 18.40 -2.40
CA ILE A 191 22.26 19.00 -2.18
C ILE A 191 23.09 18.06 -1.32
N LEU A 192 24.31 17.78 -1.78
CA LEU A 192 25.25 16.87 -1.13
C LEU A 192 26.24 17.63 -0.24
N ASN A 193 26.79 16.95 0.76
CA ASN A 193 27.85 17.52 1.60
C ASN A 193 29.16 17.69 0.82
N SER A 194 29.43 16.80 -0.14
CA SER A 194 30.66 16.79 -0.94
C SER A 194 30.52 15.90 -2.19
N LEU A 195 31.41 16.09 -3.17
CA LEU A 195 31.37 15.37 -4.44
C LEU A 195 31.69 13.86 -4.27
N ASP A 196 32.52 13.48 -3.30
CA ASP A 196 32.87 12.08 -3.02
C ASP A 196 31.70 11.25 -2.50
N LYS A 197 30.69 11.89 -1.87
CA LYS A 197 29.47 11.24 -1.42
C LYS A 197 28.46 11.00 -2.54
N SER A 198 28.63 11.61 -3.71
CA SER A 198 27.69 11.54 -4.83
C SER A 198 27.42 10.10 -5.28
N ALA A 199 28.44 9.25 -5.45
CA ALA A 199 28.24 7.87 -5.89
C ALA A 199 27.47 7.01 -4.87
N ALA A 200 27.76 7.20 -3.58
CA ALA A 200 27.07 6.49 -2.50
C ALA A 200 25.60 6.92 -2.39
N VAL A 201 25.35 8.23 -2.40
CA VAL A 201 23.99 8.79 -2.35
C VAL A 201 23.20 8.43 -3.60
N ASN A 202 23.78 8.50 -4.79
CA ASN A 202 23.15 8.07 -6.03
C ASN A 202 22.68 6.60 -5.96
N THR A 203 23.52 5.71 -5.42
CA THR A 203 23.17 4.30 -5.22
C THR A 203 22.04 4.14 -4.20
N ALA A 204 22.09 4.88 -3.09
CA ALA A 204 21.05 4.86 -2.06
C ALA A 204 19.70 5.37 -2.58
N ILE A 205 19.69 6.49 -3.33
CA ILE A 205 18.49 7.02 -3.98
C ILE A 205 17.96 6.02 -5.00
N LYS A 206 18.83 5.39 -5.80
CA LYS A 206 18.41 4.39 -6.79
C LYS A 206 17.75 3.18 -6.13
N SER A 207 18.29 2.71 -5.00
CA SER A 207 17.68 1.64 -4.21
C SER A 207 16.33 2.06 -3.64
N LEU A 208 16.23 3.28 -3.10
CA LEU A 208 14.97 3.82 -2.59
C LEU A 208 13.92 3.90 -3.69
N LEU A 209 14.27 4.40 -4.87
CA LEU A 209 13.34 4.52 -6.00
C LEU A 209 12.90 3.16 -6.53
N SER A 210 13.74 2.12 -6.46
CA SER A 210 13.37 0.76 -6.89
C SER A 210 12.42 0.04 -5.94
N ASP A 211 12.33 0.46 -4.67
CA ASP A 211 11.41 -0.14 -3.69
C ASP A 211 9.94 0.22 -3.98
N TYR A 212 9.72 1.23 -4.82
CA TYR A 212 8.41 1.77 -5.14
C TYR A 212 8.13 1.77 -6.64
N GLN A 213 6.86 1.64 -6.99
CA GLN A 213 6.37 1.81 -8.35
C GLN A 213 5.12 2.69 -8.37
N VAL A 214 4.91 3.39 -9.47
CA VAL A 214 3.72 4.22 -9.69
C VAL A 214 2.84 3.55 -10.72
N ILE A 215 1.57 3.35 -10.37
CA ILE A 215 0.54 2.84 -11.26
C ILE A 215 -0.28 4.03 -11.73
N GLU A 216 -0.20 4.35 -13.02
CA GLU A 216 -0.99 5.39 -13.65
C GLU A 216 -2.26 4.79 -14.24
N ILE A 217 -3.39 5.42 -13.95
CA ILE A 217 -4.72 5.04 -14.41
C ILE A 217 -5.26 6.23 -15.20
N SER A 218 -5.45 6.02 -16.50
CA SER A 218 -5.97 7.04 -17.41
C SER A 218 -7.33 6.60 -17.96
N PHE A 219 -8.29 7.51 -17.89
CA PHE A 219 -9.63 7.33 -18.43
C PHE A 219 -9.74 7.97 -19.82
N PRO A 220 -10.39 7.33 -20.80
CA PRO A 220 -10.72 7.96 -22.06
C PRO A 220 -11.76 9.07 -21.85
N VAL A 221 -11.78 10.05 -22.76
CA VAL A 221 -12.74 11.18 -22.72
C VAL A 221 -14.16 10.65 -22.62
N GLY A 222 -14.92 11.18 -21.65
CA GLY A 222 -16.32 10.77 -21.39
C GLY A 222 -16.48 9.55 -20.47
N SER A 223 -15.38 8.90 -20.04
CA SER A 223 -15.37 7.88 -18.98
C SER A 223 -14.61 8.34 -17.73
N GLU A 224 -14.41 9.66 -17.60
CA GLU A 224 -13.71 10.25 -16.46
C GLU A 224 -14.55 10.10 -15.19
N PRO A 225 -13.91 9.81 -14.04
CA PRO A 225 -14.62 9.70 -12.79
C PRO A 225 -15.13 11.07 -12.35
N ALA A 226 -16.34 11.10 -11.80
CA ALA A 226 -16.94 12.33 -11.27
C ALA A 226 -16.09 12.98 -10.16
N ASN A 227 -15.31 12.18 -9.42
CA ASN A 227 -14.32 12.65 -8.46
C ASN A 227 -13.04 11.79 -8.55
N PRO A 228 -12.01 12.23 -9.30
CA PRO A 228 -10.77 11.48 -9.48
C PRO A 228 -9.98 11.28 -8.18
N VAL A 229 -9.96 12.27 -7.28
CA VAL A 229 -9.21 12.22 -6.01
C VAL A 229 -9.79 11.12 -5.12
N ARG A 230 -11.11 11.13 -4.90
CA ARG A 230 -11.78 10.12 -4.06
C ARG A 230 -11.70 8.72 -4.67
N LEU A 231 -11.84 8.63 -5.99
CA LEU A 231 -11.67 7.34 -6.67
C LEU A 231 -10.24 6.82 -6.49
N GLY A 232 -9.23 7.69 -6.62
CA GLY A 232 -7.84 7.33 -6.37
C GLY A 232 -7.60 6.79 -4.97
N ASP A 233 -8.17 7.42 -3.95
CA ASP A 233 -8.07 6.97 -2.56
C ASP A 233 -8.77 5.60 -2.35
N SER A 234 -9.95 5.42 -2.94
CA SER A 234 -10.68 4.15 -2.90
C SER A 234 -9.90 3.02 -3.58
N ILE A 235 -9.32 3.31 -4.76
CA ILE A 235 -8.47 2.37 -5.49
C ILE A 235 -7.21 2.04 -4.68
N ALA A 236 -6.53 3.03 -4.11
CA ALA A 236 -5.35 2.81 -3.27
C ALA A 236 -5.66 1.90 -2.08
N GLY A 237 -6.75 2.19 -1.35
CA GLY A 237 -7.18 1.38 -0.21
C GLY A 237 -7.56 -0.05 -0.61
N ALA A 238 -8.29 -0.21 -1.72
CA ALA A 238 -8.66 -1.53 -2.23
C ALA A 238 -7.44 -2.34 -2.69
N ILE A 239 -6.50 -1.70 -3.41
CA ILE A 239 -5.23 -2.31 -3.81
C ILE A 239 -4.43 -2.74 -2.57
N GLN A 240 -4.35 -1.89 -1.54
CA GLN A 240 -3.63 -2.23 -0.32
C GLN A 240 -4.23 -3.45 0.39
N GLN A 241 -5.56 -3.50 0.51
CA GLN A 241 -6.27 -4.57 1.22
C GLN A 241 -6.32 -5.87 0.42
N GLU A 242 -6.73 -5.82 -0.85
CA GLU A 242 -6.93 -7.02 -1.69
C GLU A 242 -5.59 -7.67 -2.08
N LEU A 243 -4.52 -6.88 -2.27
CA LEU A 243 -3.18 -7.40 -2.61
C LEU A 243 -2.23 -7.49 -1.41
N GLN A 244 -2.70 -7.18 -0.20
CA GLN A 244 -1.92 -7.24 1.06
C GLN A 244 -0.57 -6.50 1.00
N LEU A 245 -0.57 -5.31 0.42
CA LEU A 245 0.64 -4.51 0.24
C LEU A 245 0.98 -3.75 1.51
N ALA A 246 2.28 -3.63 1.80
CA ALA A 246 2.76 -2.81 2.91
C ALA A 246 2.40 -1.33 2.73
N TYR A 247 2.34 -0.86 1.48
CA TYR A 247 2.05 0.52 1.15
C TYR A 247 1.36 0.63 -0.21
N ALA A 248 0.20 1.30 -0.24
CA ALA A 248 -0.43 1.81 -1.44
C ALA A 248 -1.12 3.14 -1.12
N GLN A 249 -0.77 4.22 -1.82
CA GLN A 249 -1.34 5.55 -1.60
C GLN A 249 -1.59 6.28 -2.92
N ASN A 250 -2.66 7.06 -2.94
CA ASN A 250 -2.93 7.99 -4.04
C ASN A 250 -1.91 9.14 -3.99
N VAL A 251 -1.14 9.30 -5.06
CA VAL A 251 -0.10 10.34 -5.19
C VAL A 251 -0.37 11.30 -6.36
N SER A 252 -1.60 11.26 -6.89
CA SER A 252 -2.04 12.14 -7.99
C SER A 252 -1.96 13.63 -7.63
N VAL A 253 -2.10 13.96 -6.34
CA VAL A 253 -2.17 15.33 -5.81
C VAL A 253 -1.33 15.44 -4.53
N ASP A 254 -0.80 16.64 -4.25
CA ASP A 254 -0.01 16.89 -3.03
C ASP A 254 -0.93 17.04 -1.80
N GLY A 255 -1.15 15.90 -1.13
CA GLY A 255 -2.05 15.73 0.01
C GLY A 255 -2.08 16.83 1.08
N LYS A 256 -0.95 17.53 1.30
CA LYS A 256 -0.78 18.52 2.39
C LYS A 256 -0.69 19.97 1.93
N ASN A 257 -0.50 20.23 0.63
CA ASN A 257 -0.33 21.60 0.12
C ASN A 257 -1.36 21.97 -0.96
N ASP A 258 -2.22 21.03 -1.35
CA ASP A 258 -3.25 21.26 -2.36
C ASP A 258 -4.66 21.27 -1.73
N ASP A 259 -4.84 22.14 -0.74
CA ASP A 259 -6.13 22.40 -0.07
C ASP A 259 -7.23 22.75 -1.09
N MET A 260 -6.83 23.39 -2.19
CA MET A 260 -7.73 23.73 -3.29
C MET A 260 -8.30 22.47 -3.94
N THR A 261 -7.47 21.47 -4.25
CA THR A 261 -7.94 20.24 -4.89
C THR A 261 -8.84 19.40 -3.97
N TYR A 262 -8.57 19.35 -2.65
CA TYR A 262 -9.50 18.69 -1.72
C TYR A 262 -10.80 19.48 -1.54
N MET A 263 -10.75 20.81 -1.58
CA MET A 263 -11.95 21.64 -1.61
C MET A 263 -12.77 21.36 -2.87
N VAL A 264 -12.14 21.26 -4.06
CA VAL A 264 -12.79 20.85 -5.32
C VAL A 264 -13.39 19.47 -5.22
N SER A 265 -12.65 18.50 -4.66
CA SER A 265 -13.14 17.15 -4.40
C SER A 265 -14.40 17.17 -3.52
N THR A 266 -14.39 17.97 -2.45
CA THR A 266 -15.55 18.14 -1.56
C THR A 266 -16.73 18.79 -2.28
N MET A 267 -16.48 19.81 -3.11
CA MET A 267 -17.49 20.46 -3.95
C MET A 267 -18.08 19.51 -4.99
N LEU A 268 -17.27 18.63 -5.60
CA LEU A 268 -17.72 17.60 -6.52
C LEU A 268 -18.62 16.57 -5.82
N GLU A 269 -18.28 16.18 -4.58
CA GLU A 269 -19.14 15.30 -3.78
C GLU A 269 -20.44 15.99 -3.35
N LEU A 270 -20.38 17.26 -2.95
CA LEU A 270 -21.57 18.03 -2.62
C LEU A 270 -22.47 18.17 -3.86
N LYS A 271 -21.89 18.45 -5.04
CA LYS A 271 -22.62 18.48 -6.31
C LYS A 271 -23.29 17.14 -6.58
N ARG A 272 -22.55 16.04 -6.47
CA ARG A 272 -23.07 14.69 -6.67
C ARG A 272 -24.19 14.36 -5.69
N PHE A 273 -24.04 14.74 -4.42
CA PHE A 273 -25.07 14.57 -3.39
C PHE A 273 -26.34 15.35 -3.76
N LEU A 274 -26.21 16.64 -4.08
CA LEU A 274 -27.31 17.50 -4.51
C LEU A 274 -28.01 16.95 -5.76
N GLN A 275 -27.25 16.46 -6.74
CA GLN A 275 -27.79 15.82 -7.95
C GLN A 275 -28.55 14.53 -7.64
N ALA A 276 -28.10 13.74 -6.67
CA ALA A 276 -28.78 12.51 -6.26
C ALA A 276 -30.07 12.78 -5.47
N TYR A 277 -30.14 13.92 -4.76
CA TYR A 277 -31.31 14.35 -3.99
C TYR A 277 -32.32 15.15 -4.80
N GLY A 278 -31.91 15.76 -5.91
CA GLY A 278 -32.81 16.46 -6.83
C GLY A 278 -33.85 15.54 -7.46
N SER A 279 -35.02 16.08 -7.74
CA SER A 279 -36.11 15.36 -8.40
C SER A 279 -35.72 14.96 -9.82
N LYS A 280 -35.92 13.69 -10.15
CA LYS A 280 -35.70 13.15 -11.49
C LYS A 280 -37.02 13.18 -12.27
N ILE A 281 -37.03 13.84 -13.41
CA ILE A 281 -38.20 13.85 -14.30
C ILE A 281 -37.89 12.99 -15.53
N THR A 282 -38.76 12.02 -15.81
CA THR A 282 -38.74 11.26 -17.06
C THR A 282 -39.83 11.80 -17.97
N ILE A 283 -39.44 12.34 -19.12
CA ILE A 283 -40.31 13.00 -20.08
C ILE A 283 -40.48 12.10 -21.32
N THR A 284 -41.72 11.92 -21.74
CA THR A 284 -42.11 11.21 -22.96
C THR A 284 -42.69 12.23 -23.95
N PRO A 285 -41.99 12.54 -25.05
CA PRO A 285 -42.47 13.50 -26.05
C PRO A 285 -43.73 12.97 -26.76
N ALA A 286 -44.65 13.87 -27.13
CA ALA A 286 -45.79 13.52 -27.98
C ALA A 286 -45.36 13.29 -29.45
N ALA A 287 -46.20 12.61 -30.23
CA ALA A 287 -45.93 12.35 -31.63
C ALA A 287 -45.63 13.66 -32.41
N GLY A 288 -44.47 13.72 -33.07
CA GLY A 288 -44.01 14.91 -33.81
C GLY A 288 -43.22 15.94 -32.97
N THR A 289 -42.92 15.64 -31.70
CA THR A 289 -42.07 16.47 -30.84
C THR A 289 -40.70 15.84 -30.68
N GLU A 290 -39.63 16.57 -31.00
CA GLU A 290 -38.25 16.17 -30.72
C GLU A 290 -37.69 16.97 -29.54
N LEU A 291 -37.11 16.25 -28.59
CA LEU A 291 -36.52 16.80 -27.36
C LEU A 291 -35.05 16.39 -27.30
N GLY A 292 -34.16 17.38 -27.42
CA GLY A 292 -32.71 17.23 -27.33
C GLY A 292 -32.15 17.59 -25.96
N LYS A 293 -30.88 17.25 -25.72
CA LYS A 293 -30.16 17.70 -24.51
C LYS A 293 -30.08 19.24 -24.51
N GLY A 294 -30.46 19.86 -23.38
CA GLY A 294 -30.54 21.31 -23.22
C GLY A 294 -31.87 21.94 -23.63
N ASP A 295 -32.80 21.18 -24.21
CA ASP A 295 -34.16 21.65 -24.42
C ASP A 295 -34.90 21.80 -23.07
N ILE A 296 -35.84 22.75 -23.02
CA ILE A 296 -36.58 23.09 -21.81
C ILE A 296 -38.05 22.68 -21.97
N VAL A 297 -38.60 22.05 -20.93
CA VAL A 297 -40.02 21.69 -20.84
C VAL A 297 -40.62 22.34 -19.59
N VAL A 298 -41.75 23.00 -19.77
CA VAL A 298 -42.47 23.71 -18.69
C VAL A 298 -43.72 22.95 -18.31
N PHE A 299 -43.94 22.83 -17.01
CA PHE A 299 -45.10 22.18 -16.40
C PHE A 299 -45.89 23.18 -15.55
N GLN A 300 -47.19 22.94 -15.45
CA GLN A 300 -48.04 23.74 -14.57
C GLN A 300 -47.68 23.43 -13.11
N GLY A 301 -47.28 24.46 -12.37
CA GLY A 301 -47.07 24.39 -10.93
C GLY A 301 -48.14 25.16 -10.16
N THR A 302 -47.70 26.05 -9.28
CA THR A 302 -48.54 26.92 -8.45
C THR A 302 -48.94 28.24 -9.13
N ALA A 303 -48.53 28.45 -10.39
CA ALA A 303 -48.89 29.63 -11.16
C ALA A 303 -50.42 29.76 -11.32
N ALA A 304 -50.93 31.00 -11.19
CA ALA A 304 -52.36 31.30 -11.20
C ALA A 304 -53.02 31.11 -12.59
N GLU A 305 -52.26 31.35 -13.67
CA GLU A 305 -52.73 31.19 -15.03
C GLU A 305 -52.29 29.82 -15.59
N PRO A 306 -53.17 29.11 -16.32
CA PRO A 306 -52.82 27.84 -16.95
C PRO A 306 -51.90 28.04 -18.16
N LEU A 307 -50.95 27.12 -18.35
CA LEU A 307 -50.09 27.07 -19.53
C LEU A 307 -50.92 26.98 -20.83
N LYS A 308 -50.69 27.92 -21.74
CA LYS A 308 -51.27 27.98 -23.08
C LYS A 308 -50.16 28.19 -24.12
N ALA A 309 -50.30 27.56 -25.28
CA ALA A 309 -49.39 27.78 -26.41
C ALA A 309 -49.37 29.28 -26.79
N GLY A 310 -48.17 29.84 -26.93
CA GLY A 310 -47.92 31.27 -27.14
C GLY A 310 -47.85 32.13 -25.87
N GLY A 311 -48.06 31.53 -24.68
CA GLY A 311 -47.92 32.22 -23.40
C GLY A 311 -46.47 32.40 -22.95
N THR A 312 -46.24 33.34 -22.04
CA THR A 312 -44.94 33.57 -21.39
C THR A 312 -44.82 32.78 -20.09
N LEU A 313 -43.58 32.50 -19.66
CA LEU A 313 -43.32 31.86 -18.38
C LEU A 313 -43.76 32.76 -17.21
N ALA A 314 -44.50 32.21 -16.25
CA ALA A 314 -44.94 32.89 -15.04
C ALA A 314 -44.25 32.29 -13.80
N LYS A 315 -44.06 33.13 -12.77
CA LYS A 315 -43.51 32.69 -11.48
C LYS A 315 -44.47 31.68 -10.83
N GLY A 316 -43.96 30.50 -10.48
CA GLY A 316 -44.76 29.36 -9.98
C GLY A 316 -45.00 28.26 -11.01
N ASN A 317 -44.57 28.42 -12.27
CA ASN A 317 -44.41 27.29 -13.18
C ASN A 317 -43.18 26.46 -12.77
N VAL A 318 -43.21 25.17 -13.10
CA VAL A 318 -42.06 24.27 -12.89
C VAL A 318 -41.35 24.10 -14.23
N VAL A 319 -40.05 24.39 -14.26
CA VAL A 319 -39.23 24.33 -15.47
C VAL A 319 -38.25 23.19 -15.34
N ALA A 320 -38.17 22.33 -16.36
CA ALA A 320 -37.21 21.23 -16.42
C ALA A 320 -36.33 21.34 -17.66
N GLU A 321 -35.03 21.19 -17.46
CA GLU A 321 -34.02 21.12 -18.53
C GLU A 321 -33.68 19.65 -18.80
N ILE A 322 -33.60 19.26 -20.07
CA ILE A 322 -33.29 17.89 -20.48
C ILE A 322 -31.79 17.63 -20.34
N THR A 323 -31.44 16.64 -19.52
CA THR A 323 -30.06 16.30 -19.16
C THR A 323 -29.51 15.13 -19.95
N ALA A 324 -30.35 14.15 -20.30
CA ALA A 324 -29.96 12.96 -21.05
C ALA A 324 -31.13 12.41 -21.89
N ALA A 325 -30.82 11.74 -23.00
CA ALA A 325 -31.79 11.01 -23.81
C ALA A 325 -31.64 9.51 -23.57
N ASP A 326 -32.75 8.81 -23.35
CA ASP A 326 -32.79 7.36 -23.24
C ASP A 326 -33.03 6.72 -24.62
N THR A 327 -32.47 5.52 -24.80
CA THR A 327 -32.58 4.71 -26.02
C THR A 327 -34.01 4.29 -26.38
N GLY A 328 -34.96 4.40 -25.44
CA GLY A 328 -36.38 4.12 -25.63
C GLY A 328 -37.25 5.28 -26.12
N GLY A 329 -36.67 6.42 -26.53
CA GLY A 329 -37.42 7.60 -26.98
C GLY A 329 -38.00 8.45 -25.84
N LYS A 330 -37.61 8.16 -24.59
CA LYS A 330 -37.86 9.01 -23.41
C LYS A 330 -36.61 9.86 -23.15
N VAL A 331 -36.78 10.98 -22.47
CA VAL A 331 -35.66 11.84 -22.05
C VAL A 331 -35.72 12.09 -20.55
N GLU A 332 -34.56 12.18 -19.92
CA GLU A 332 -34.42 12.56 -18.52
C GLU A 332 -34.21 14.07 -18.41
N GLY A 333 -34.85 14.68 -17.42
CA GLY A 333 -34.76 16.09 -17.13
C GLY A 333 -34.60 16.37 -15.65
N ARG A 334 -34.07 17.56 -15.37
CA ARG A 334 -33.84 18.10 -14.03
C ARG A 334 -34.62 19.39 -13.90
N ILE A 335 -35.31 19.58 -12.77
CA ILE A 335 -36.00 20.83 -12.48
C ILE A 335 -34.97 21.94 -12.24
N THR A 336 -35.12 23.04 -12.97
CA THR A 336 -34.25 24.22 -12.88
C THR A 336 -34.91 25.38 -12.15
N GLU A 337 -36.24 25.51 -12.26
CA GLU A 337 -37.05 26.52 -11.56
C GLU A 337 -38.32 25.85 -11.01
N GLY A 338 -38.74 26.26 -9.81
CA GLY A 338 -39.81 25.63 -9.06
C GLY A 338 -39.44 24.32 -8.36
N ASP A 339 -40.45 23.60 -7.86
CA ASP A 339 -40.25 22.35 -7.10
C ASP A 339 -41.19 21.24 -7.59
N ALA A 340 -40.71 19.98 -7.58
CA ALA A 340 -41.52 18.84 -7.99
C ALA A 340 -42.78 18.66 -7.13
N SER A 341 -42.77 19.09 -5.87
CA SER A 341 -43.96 19.05 -5.00
C SER A 341 -45.13 19.87 -5.52
N TRP A 342 -44.89 20.85 -6.41
CA TRP A 342 -45.93 21.68 -7.01
C TRP A 342 -46.65 20.98 -8.16
N LEU A 343 -46.11 19.86 -8.64
CA LEU A 343 -46.69 19.09 -9.72
C LEU A 343 -47.81 18.20 -9.18
N ALA A 344 -49.03 18.45 -9.66
CA ALA A 344 -50.18 17.62 -9.33
C ALA A 344 -49.97 16.19 -9.85
N ASN A 345 -50.28 15.18 -9.03
CA ASN A 345 -50.14 13.74 -9.30
C ASN A 345 -48.69 13.21 -9.39
N PRO A 346 -48.10 12.76 -8.27
CA PRO A 346 -46.80 12.07 -8.24
C PRO A 346 -46.75 10.78 -9.06
N SER A 347 -47.91 10.15 -9.28
CA SER A 347 -48.03 8.84 -9.95
C SER A 347 -48.70 8.91 -11.33
N GLY A 348 -49.10 10.11 -11.77
CA GLY A 348 -49.79 10.34 -13.05
C GLY A 348 -48.88 11.02 -14.07
N SER A 349 -49.20 10.86 -15.36
CA SER A 349 -48.53 11.59 -16.43
C SER A 349 -48.94 13.07 -16.38
N ILE A 350 -47.98 13.96 -16.13
CA ILE A 350 -48.18 15.41 -16.11
C ILE A 350 -47.94 15.96 -17.51
N GLN A 351 -48.85 16.78 -18.02
CA GLN A 351 -48.68 17.41 -19.31
C GLN A 351 -47.74 18.62 -19.20
N GLY A 352 -46.72 18.66 -20.05
CA GLY A 352 -45.79 19.76 -20.20
C GLY A 352 -45.71 20.24 -21.63
N TYR A 353 -45.12 21.42 -21.81
CA TYR A 353 -44.96 22.08 -23.10
C TYR A 353 -43.48 22.43 -23.32
N LYS A 354 -42.97 22.21 -24.52
CA LYS A 354 -41.60 22.64 -24.87
C LYS A 354 -41.54 24.17 -24.90
N LEU A 355 -40.48 24.74 -24.35
CA LEU A 355 -40.21 26.17 -24.42
C LEU A 355 -39.35 26.48 -25.65
N GLU A 356 -39.82 27.40 -26.50
CA GLU A 356 -39.07 27.89 -27.66
C GLU A 356 -39.06 29.42 -27.65
N ASN A 357 -37.89 30.05 -27.80
CA ASN A 357 -37.74 31.51 -27.76
C ASN A 357 -38.41 32.18 -26.55
N ASN A 358 -38.32 31.54 -25.38
CA ASN A 358 -38.93 31.99 -24.12
C ASN A 358 -40.47 32.06 -24.14
N MET A 359 -41.12 31.38 -25.09
CA MET A 359 -42.57 31.21 -25.18
C MET A 359 -42.94 29.73 -25.14
N VAL A 360 -44.09 29.44 -24.52
CA VAL A 360 -44.65 28.09 -24.44
C VAL A 360 -45.05 27.66 -25.86
N SER A 361 -44.40 26.65 -26.42
CA SER A 361 -44.73 26.16 -27.76
C SER A 361 -46.01 25.30 -27.76
N GLY A 362 -46.51 24.95 -28.95
CA GLY A 362 -47.58 23.97 -29.11
C GLY A 362 -47.11 22.51 -28.98
N GLN A 363 -45.80 22.27 -28.85
CA GLN A 363 -45.25 20.93 -28.70
C GLN A 363 -45.43 20.45 -27.26
N THR A 364 -46.06 19.28 -27.11
CA THR A 364 -46.43 18.74 -25.80
C THR A 364 -45.61 17.51 -25.45
N ALA A 365 -45.42 17.30 -24.16
CA ALA A 365 -44.81 16.11 -23.61
C ALA A 365 -45.56 15.69 -22.36
N THR A 366 -45.40 14.43 -21.98
CA THR A 366 -45.89 13.93 -20.70
C THR A 366 -44.72 13.58 -19.80
N ALA A 367 -44.81 13.84 -18.51
CA ALA A 367 -43.74 13.59 -17.58
C ALA A 367 -44.21 12.81 -16.36
N VAL A 368 -43.32 11.98 -15.84
CA VAL A 368 -43.42 11.36 -14.51
C VAL A 368 -42.21 11.81 -13.73
N TYR A 369 -42.39 12.16 -12.46
CA TYR A 369 -41.28 12.56 -11.61
C TYR A 369 -41.10 11.59 -10.45
N LYS A 370 -39.87 11.53 -9.96
CA LYS A 370 -39.50 10.87 -8.72
C LYS A 370 -38.77 11.90 -7.86
N ASN A 371 -39.29 12.16 -6.66
CA ASN A 371 -38.67 13.06 -5.69
C ASN A 371 -38.10 12.24 -4.51
N PRO A 372 -36.78 11.96 -4.49
CA PRO A 372 -36.15 11.18 -3.43
C PRO A 372 -36.35 11.77 -2.03
N ARG A 373 -36.49 13.09 -1.92
CA ARG A 373 -36.66 13.81 -0.64
C ARG A 373 -38.03 13.54 -0.06
N GLN A 374 -39.07 13.52 -0.90
CA GLN A 374 -40.42 13.16 -0.47
C GLN A 374 -40.51 11.69 -0.08
N GLU A 375 -39.89 10.78 -0.84
CA GLU A 375 -39.85 9.35 -0.49
C GLU A 375 -39.17 9.14 0.86
N LEU A 376 -38.04 9.81 1.09
CA LEU A 376 -37.32 9.74 2.37
C LEU A 376 -38.14 10.36 3.51
N GLY A 377 -38.75 11.54 3.30
CA GLY A 377 -39.62 12.18 4.28
C GLY A 377 -40.82 11.31 4.66
N GLN A 378 -41.46 10.67 3.68
CA GLN A 378 -42.56 9.72 3.91
C GLN A 378 -42.08 8.48 4.68
N ALA A 379 -40.96 7.88 4.26
CA ALA A 379 -40.40 6.71 4.94
C ALA A 379 -40.01 7.01 6.39
N LEU A 380 -39.40 8.18 6.64
CA LEU A 380 -39.09 8.66 7.99
C LEU A 380 -40.36 8.94 8.79
N GLY A 381 -41.39 9.54 8.18
CA GLY A 381 -42.68 9.77 8.81
C GLY A 381 -43.37 8.49 9.26
N GLU A 382 -43.42 7.46 8.39
CA GLU A 382 -43.95 6.14 8.74
C GLU A 382 -43.11 5.43 9.80
N THR A 383 -41.77 5.55 9.72
CA THR A 383 -40.86 5.04 10.75
C THR A 383 -41.12 5.71 12.10
N GLY A 384 -41.33 7.03 12.12
CA GLY A 384 -41.66 7.79 13.33
C GLY A 384 -42.97 7.35 13.96
N LYS A 385 -44.02 7.08 13.14
CA LYS A 385 -45.28 6.52 13.62
C LYS A 385 -45.07 5.14 14.27
N LEU A 386 -44.31 4.26 13.61
CA LEU A 386 -44.05 2.91 14.12
C LEU A 386 -43.26 2.94 15.43
N VAL A 387 -42.23 3.80 15.51
CA VAL A 387 -41.45 4.02 16.74
C VAL A 387 -42.35 4.54 17.86
N GLY A 388 -43.26 5.47 17.55
CA GLY A 388 -44.24 5.98 18.52
C GLY A 388 -45.20 4.92 19.08
N GLN A 389 -45.39 3.79 18.38
CA GLN A 389 -46.23 2.67 18.84
C GLN A 389 -45.50 1.67 19.75
N ILE A 390 -44.16 1.67 19.79
CA ILE A 390 -43.34 0.75 20.58
C ILE A 390 -43.75 0.71 22.07
N PRO A 391 -44.01 1.84 22.76
CA PRO A 391 -44.43 1.82 24.16
C PRO A 391 -45.76 1.10 24.37
N GLY A 392 -46.71 1.28 23.43
CA GLY A 392 -47.99 0.57 23.44
C GLY A 392 -47.80 -0.93 23.29
N PHE A 393 -47.01 -1.37 22.29
CA PHE A 393 -46.69 -2.79 22.11
C PHE A 393 -45.95 -3.39 23.32
N ALA A 394 -45.04 -2.64 23.94
CA ALA A 394 -44.34 -3.11 25.13
C ALA A 394 -45.28 -3.27 26.33
N GLN A 395 -46.24 -2.37 26.48
CA GLN A 395 -47.25 -2.45 27.54
C GLN A 395 -48.23 -3.61 27.32
N ASP A 396 -48.64 -3.84 26.07
CA ASP A 396 -49.50 -4.97 25.71
C ASP A 396 -48.77 -6.31 25.94
N ALA A 397 -47.52 -6.41 25.50
CA ALA A 397 -46.69 -7.61 25.71
C ALA A 397 -46.45 -7.89 27.20
N LYS A 398 -46.25 -6.84 28.02
CA LYS A 398 -46.13 -6.96 29.47
C LYS A 398 -47.42 -7.46 30.11
N SER A 399 -48.56 -6.96 29.67
CA SER A 399 -49.88 -7.38 30.15
C SER A 399 -50.15 -8.85 29.80
N MET A 400 -49.85 -9.27 28.57
CA MET A 400 -49.95 -10.67 28.14
C MET A 400 -48.99 -11.59 28.92
N SER A 401 -47.75 -11.16 29.14
CA SER A 401 -46.77 -11.91 29.94
C SER A 401 -47.24 -12.10 31.39
N ALA A 402 -47.83 -11.08 32.00
CA ALA A 402 -48.40 -11.17 33.34
C ALA A 402 -49.57 -12.17 33.42
N ILE A 403 -50.46 -12.19 32.43
CA ILE A 403 -51.56 -13.16 32.33
C ILE A 403 -51.01 -14.59 32.18
N ALA A 404 -50.00 -14.78 31.33
CA ALA A 404 -49.35 -16.08 31.14
C ALA A 404 -48.66 -16.57 32.42
N LEU A 405 -47.94 -15.69 33.12
CA LEU A 405 -47.30 -16.00 34.42
C LEU A 405 -48.32 -16.41 35.48
N GLY A 406 -49.45 -15.70 35.58
CA GLY A 406 -50.54 -16.08 36.49
C GLY A 406 -51.18 -17.42 36.15
N THR A 407 -51.28 -17.76 34.86
CA THR A 407 -51.77 -19.07 34.42
C THR A 407 -50.79 -20.20 34.78
N LEU A 408 -49.48 -19.97 34.60
CA LEU A 408 -48.44 -20.93 34.97
C LEU A 408 -48.35 -21.15 36.49
N GLU A 409 -48.68 -20.15 37.30
CA GLU A 409 -48.69 -20.26 38.76
C GLU A 409 -49.69 -21.29 39.29
N HIS A 410 -50.84 -21.41 38.65
CA HIS A 410 -51.86 -22.39 39.02
C HIS A 410 -51.73 -23.73 38.30
N TYR A 411 -50.75 -23.88 37.40
CA TYR A 411 -50.59 -25.08 36.57
C TYR A 411 -50.31 -26.34 37.40
N ASP A 412 -49.37 -26.26 38.35
CA ASP A 412 -49.03 -27.39 39.22
C ASP A 412 -50.22 -27.82 40.11
N SER A 413 -50.99 -26.84 40.59
CA SER A 413 -52.20 -27.10 41.39
C SER A 413 -53.27 -27.81 40.55
N GLY A 414 -53.43 -27.41 39.28
CA GLY A 414 -54.34 -28.07 38.34
C GLY A 414 -53.92 -29.51 38.02
N ILE A 415 -52.62 -29.76 37.81
CA ILE A 415 -52.07 -31.11 37.61
C ILE A 415 -52.32 -31.98 38.84
N ASN A 416 -52.06 -31.47 40.05
CA ASN A 416 -52.28 -32.21 41.29
C ASN A 416 -53.76 -32.57 41.49
N ALA A 417 -54.68 -31.65 41.17
CA ALA A 417 -56.12 -31.92 41.24
C ALA A 417 -56.56 -32.99 40.22
N LEU A 418 -56.01 -32.98 39.01
CA LEU A 418 -56.26 -34.01 38.00
C LEU A 418 -55.71 -35.38 38.43
N GLU A 419 -54.51 -35.42 39.00
CA GLU A 419 -53.90 -36.65 39.52
C GLU A 419 -54.73 -37.26 40.67
N GLN A 420 -55.22 -36.42 41.59
CA GLN A 420 -56.11 -36.86 42.67
C GLN A 420 -57.45 -37.37 42.12
N THR A 421 -58.00 -36.72 41.11
CA THR A 421 -59.24 -37.14 40.45
C THR A 421 -59.06 -38.49 39.75
N LEU A 422 -57.98 -38.68 38.99
CA LEU A 422 -57.68 -39.94 38.30
C LEU A 422 -57.43 -41.09 39.28
N SER A 423 -56.73 -40.83 40.38
CA SER A 423 -56.52 -41.79 41.47
C SER A 423 -57.86 -42.21 42.10
N GLY A 424 -58.76 -41.24 42.31
CA GLY A 424 -60.12 -41.51 42.79
C GLY A 424 -60.94 -42.36 41.83
N LEU A 425 -60.84 -42.11 40.52
CA LEU A 425 -61.53 -42.91 39.49
C LEU A 425 -60.98 -44.35 39.41
N GLN A 426 -59.67 -44.54 39.56
CA GLN A 426 -59.06 -45.88 39.63
C GLN A 426 -59.51 -46.65 40.87
N ALA A 427 -59.53 -46.00 42.03
CA ALA A 427 -60.04 -46.60 43.28
C ALA A 427 -61.52 -46.97 43.17
N ALA A 428 -62.33 -46.12 42.54
CA ALA A 428 -63.73 -46.41 42.25
C ALA A 428 -63.88 -47.63 41.30
N GLY A 429 -63.07 -47.71 40.23
CA GLY A 429 -63.03 -48.85 39.33
C GLY A 429 -62.68 -50.17 40.03
N GLY A 430 -61.69 -50.16 40.95
CA GLY A 430 -61.32 -51.32 41.76
C GLY A 430 -62.41 -51.74 42.76
N THR A 431 -63.12 -50.77 43.34
CA THR A 431 -64.27 -51.03 44.23
C THR A 431 -65.42 -51.69 43.46
N ILE A 432 -65.74 -51.18 42.26
CA ILE A 432 -66.74 -51.76 41.37
C ILE A 432 -66.35 -53.18 40.96
N GLN A 433 -65.08 -53.44 40.65
CA GLN A 433 -64.59 -54.78 40.33
C GLN A 433 -64.77 -55.77 41.49
N THR A 434 -64.44 -55.35 42.70
CA THR A 434 -64.54 -56.19 43.90
C THR A 434 -66.00 -56.54 44.18
N ALA A 435 -66.90 -55.54 44.14
CA ALA A 435 -68.32 -55.75 44.31
C ALA A 435 -68.90 -56.68 43.22
N THR A 436 -68.56 -56.45 41.95
CA THR A 436 -69.07 -57.25 40.82
C THR A 436 -68.57 -58.70 40.88
N SER A 437 -67.33 -58.93 41.31
CA SER A 437 -66.77 -60.28 41.45
C SER A 437 -67.47 -61.07 42.56
N ALA A 438 -67.88 -60.41 43.65
CA ALA A 438 -68.67 -61.03 44.70
C ALA A 438 -70.09 -61.39 44.23
N LEU A 439 -70.71 -60.53 43.42
CA LEU A 439 -72.02 -60.77 42.79
C LEU A 439 -71.98 -61.91 41.76
N ALA A 440 -70.91 -62.00 40.94
CA ALA A 440 -70.73 -63.06 39.95
C ALA A 440 -70.53 -64.46 40.54
N GLY A 441 -70.16 -64.56 41.83
CA GLY A 441 -70.05 -65.83 42.54
C GLY A 441 -71.39 -66.41 43.00
N ILE A 442 -72.50 -65.68 42.86
CA ILE A 442 -73.84 -66.15 43.21
C ILE A 442 -74.49 -66.76 41.96
N ASP A 443 -74.75 -68.06 41.98
CA ASP A 443 -75.40 -68.79 40.89
C ASP A 443 -76.91 -68.54 40.87
N THR A 444 -77.28 -67.31 40.49
CA THR A 444 -78.66 -66.84 40.41
C THR A 444 -79.48 -67.65 39.39
N SER A 445 -78.83 -68.21 38.37
CA SER A 445 -79.46 -69.01 37.32
C SER A 445 -80.07 -70.31 37.86
N ASN A 446 -79.31 -71.02 38.70
CA ASN A 446 -79.75 -72.27 39.31
C ASN A 446 -80.84 -72.03 40.36
N ILE A 447 -80.67 -71.01 41.20
CA ILE A 447 -81.66 -70.61 42.22
C ILE A 447 -82.98 -70.19 41.56
N ARG A 448 -82.90 -69.44 40.45
CA ARG A 448 -84.07 -69.02 39.68
C ARG A 448 -84.82 -70.21 39.10
N SER A 449 -84.11 -71.18 38.50
CA SER A 449 -84.77 -72.38 37.96
C SER A 449 -85.53 -73.18 39.03
N GLN A 450 -84.99 -73.24 40.26
CA GLN A 450 -85.64 -73.91 41.40
C GLN A 450 -86.85 -73.13 41.92
N LEU A 451 -86.76 -71.80 41.96
CA LEU A 451 -87.88 -70.92 42.35
C LEU A 451 -89.03 -70.99 41.35
N ASP A 452 -88.72 -70.99 40.05
CA ASP A 452 -89.73 -71.08 38.98
C ASP A 452 -90.44 -72.44 39.02
N ASN A 453 -89.70 -73.55 39.19
CA ASN A 453 -90.30 -74.88 39.37
C ASN A 453 -91.18 -74.96 40.63
N SER A 454 -90.74 -74.36 41.74
CA SER A 454 -91.52 -74.32 42.98
C SER A 454 -92.80 -73.50 42.81
N SER A 455 -92.72 -72.34 42.14
CA SER A 455 -93.86 -71.49 41.81
C SER A 455 -94.88 -72.22 40.92
N ASN A 456 -94.42 -72.91 39.87
CA ASN A 456 -95.29 -73.68 38.98
C ASN A 456 -96.03 -74.81 39.73
N THR A 457 -95.31 -75.48 40.64
CA THR A 457 -95.90 -76.53 41.49
C THR A 457 -96.97 -75.95 42.41
N LEU A 458 -96.70 -74.82 43.08
CA LEU A 458 -97.68 -74.14 43.92
C LEU A 458 -98.89 -73.65 43.12
N GLY A 459 -98.69 -73.17 41.88
CA GLY A 459 -99.79 -72.80 40.98
C GLY A 459 -100.71 -73.97 40.64
N SER A 460 -100.16 -75.15 40.39
CA SER A 460 -100.96 -76.37 40.17
C SER A 460 -101.77 -76.76 41.41
N LEU A 461 -101.19 -76.56 42.60
CA LEU A 461 -101.82 -76.80 43.90
C LEU A 461 -102.95 -75.80 44.16
N VAL A 462 -102.74 -74.52 43.86
CA VAL A 462 -103.78 -73.47 43.91
C VAL A 462 -104.94 -73.83 42.99
N ASN A 463 -104.68 -74.23 41.74
CA ASN A 463 -105.73 -74.64 40.81
C ASN A 463 -106.51 -75.86 41.32
N THR A 464 -105.82 -76.85 41.87
CA THR A 464 -106.47 -78.04 42.45
C THR A 464 -107.35 -77.66 43.65
N LEU A 465 -106.85 -76.81 44.55
CA LEU A 465 -107.58 -76.35 45.72
C LEU A 465 -108.77 -75.42 45.34
N GLN A 466 -108.68 -74.67 44.24
CA GLN A 466 -109.80 -73.90 43.70
C GLN A 466 -110.94 -74.78 43.19
N VAL A 467 -110.64 -75.98 42.63
CA VAL A 467 -111.68 -76.95 42.28
C VAL A 467 -112.34 -77.51 43.55
N VAL A 468 -111.56 -77.78 44.60
CA VAL A 468 -112.11 -78.24 45.90
C VAL A 468 -112.97 -77.17 46.57
N ARG A 469 -112.63 -75.88 46.39
CA ARG A 469 -113.40 -74.72 46.89
C ARG A 469 -114.84 -74.66 46.38
N LEU A 470 -115.13 -75.20 45.20
CA LEU A 470 -116.51 -75.26 44.66
C LEU A 470 -117.41 -76.23 45.44
N VAL A 471 -116.83 -77.15 46.23
CA VAL A 471 -117.56 -78.18 46.97
C VAL A 471 -117.54 -77.91 48.48
N ASN A 472 -116.53 -77.21 49.00
CA ASN A 472 -116.43 -76.89 50.43
C ASN A 472 -115.85 -75.48 50.67
N GLY A 473 -116.61 -74.63 51.37
CA GLY A 473 -116.33 -73.19 51.50
C GLY A 473 -115.17 -72.82 52.43
N ASP A 474 -114.60 -73.76 53.18
CA ASP A 474 -113.54 -73.49 54.16
C ASP A 474 -112.10 -73.46 53.59
N VAL A 475 -111.91 -73.69 52.28
CA VAL A 475 -110.56 -73.80 51.67
C VAL A 475 -110.00 -72.46 51.18
N ASP A 476 -110.79 -71.39 51.21
CA ASP A 476 -110.46 -70.03 50.71
C ASP A 476 -109.17 -69.47 51.29
N LYS A 477 -108.99 -69.61 52.61
CA LYS A 477 -107.79 -69.08 53.30
C LYS A 477 -106.53 -69.80 52.83
N THR A 478 -106.60 -71.10 52.58
CA THR A 478 -105.46 -71.90 52.12
C THR A 478 -105.11 -71.56 50.67
N VAL A 479 -106.11 -71.42 49.79
CA VAL A 479 -105.91 -70.99 48.40
C VAL A 479 -105.23 -69.64 48.33
N ASN A 480 -105.71 -68.66 49.11
CA ASN A 480 -105.15 -67.31 49.15
C ASN A 480 -103.71 -67.30 49.69
N ASN A 481 -103.41 -68.10 50.72
CA ASN A 481 -102.05 -68.21 51.26
C ASN A 481 -101.07 -68.84 50.27
N VAL A 482 -101.47 -69.91 49.58
CA VAL A 482 -100.61 -70.57 48.59
C VAL A 482 -100.42 -69.70 47.34
N SER A 483 -101.47 -69.01 46.90
CA SER A 483 -101.38 -68.03 45.81
C SER A 483 -100.47 -66.84 46.18
N GLY A 484 -100.58 -66.33 47.41
CA GLY A 484 -99.68 -65.30 47.93
C GLY A 484 -98.22 -65.77 47.98
N ALA A 485 -97.97 -67.01 48.42
CA ALA A 485 -96.63 -67.60 48.40
C ALA A 485 -96.08 -67.74 46.98
N GLN A 486 -96.90 -68.18 46.02
CA GLN A 486 -96.51 -68.27 44.61
C GLN A 486 -96.11 -66.90 44.06
N GLN A 487 -96.91 -65.86 44.30
CA GLN A 487 -96.62 -64.51 43.82
C GLN A 487 -95.31 -63.96 44.41
N ASN A 488 -95.01 -64.29 45.67
CA ASN A 488 -93.74 -63.92 46.31
C ASN A 488 -92.54 -64.61 45.65
N LEU A 489 -92.66 -65.89 45.27
CA LEU A 489 -91.59 -66.61 44.57
C LEU A 489 -91.35 -66.07 43.15
N ILE A 490 -92.40 -65.71 42.42
CA ILE A 490 -92.29 -65.06 41.10
C ILE A 490 -91.58 -63.70 41.24
N THR A 491 -91.96 -62.93 42.26
CA THR A 491 -91.32 -61.63 42.54
C THR A 491 -89.84 -61.82 42.89
N LEU A 492 -89.50 -62.82 43.70
CA LEU A 492 -88.11 -63.14 44.05
C LEU A 492 -87.29 -63.59 42.83
N SER A 493 -87.85 -64.44 41.97
CA SER A 493 -87.24 -64.87 40.69
C SER A 493 -86.96 -63.66 39.77
N THR A 494 -87.90 -62.72 39.69
CA THR A 494 -87.75 -61.49 38.90
C THR A 494 -86.66 -60.57 39.48
N ASN A 495 -86.60 -60.42 40.81
CA ASN A 495 -85.56 -59.63 41.46
C ASN A 495 -84.16 -60.25 41.29
N LEU A 496 -84.04 -61.58 41.30
CA LEU A 496 -82.80 -62.30 40.99
C LEU A 496 -82.36 -62.10 39.53
N ALA A 497 -83.30 -61.96 38.60
CA ALA A 497 -83.01 -61.61 37.20
C ALA A 497 -82.46 -60.18 37.07
N GLN A 498 -82.98 -59.24 37.87
CA GLN A 498 -82.51 -57.85 37.88
C GLN A 498 -81.10 -57.73 38.47
N LEU A 499 -80.73 -58.57 39.44
CA LEU A 499 -79.36 -58.65 39.99
C LEU A 499 -78.29 -58.97 38.92
N ASP A 500 -78.63 -59.75 37.90
CA ASP A 500 -77.72 -60.10 36.81
C ASP A 500 -77.42 -58.88 35.90
N SER A 501 -78.44 -58.06 35.64
CA SER A 501 -78.30 -56.81 34.88
C SER A 501 -77.43 -55.75 35.59
N VAL A 502 -77.35 -55.80 36.92
CA VAL A 502 -76.50 -54.91 37.73
C VAL A 502 -75.01 -55.25 37.53
N ALA A 503 -74.67 -56.53 37.40
CA ALA A 503 -73.30 -56.97 37.16
C ALA A 503 -72.79 -56.52 35.77
N ASP A 504 -73.63 -56.59 34.74
CA ASP A 504 -73.28 -56.12 33.41
C ASP A 504 -73.13 -54.60 33.31
N ASN A 505 -74.03 -53.85 33.96
CA ASN A 505 -73.90 -52.40 34.04
C ASN A 505 -72.64 -51.98 34.82
N ALA A 506 -72.26 -52.71 35.86
CA ALA A 506 -71.03 -52.50 36.61
C ALA A 506 -69.77 -52.76 35.77
N ARG A 507 -69.75 -53.80 34.93
CA ARG A 507 -68.65 -54.07 33.98
C ARG A 507 -68.49 -52.96 32.94
N ARG A 508 -69.60 -52.44 32.40
CA ARG A 508 -69.58 -51.30 31.46
C ARG A 508 -69.07 -50.02 32.13
N ALA A 509 -69.56 -49.70 33.33
CA ALA A 509 -69.09 -48.56 34.10
C ALA A 509 -67.58 -48.66 34.41
N LYS A 510 -67.09 -49.83 34.80
CA LYS A 510 -65.66 -50.09 34.99
C LYS A 510 -64.87 -49.86 33.71
N SER A 511 -65.31 -50.39 32.57
CA SER A 511 -64.62 -50.19 31.29
C SER A 511 -64.52 -48.72 30.90
N VAL A 512 -65.57 -47.92 31.13
CA VAL A 512 -65.54 -46.47 30.91
C VAL A 512 -64.56 -45.78 31.87
N LEU A 513 -64.59 -46.12 33.15
CA LEU A 513 -63.67 -45.58 34.16
C LEU A 513 -62.21 -45.95 33.86
N ASP A 514 -61.94 -47.19 33.46
CA ASP A 514 -60.60 -47.65 33.08
C ASP A 514 -60.09 -46.89 31.84
N ASN A 515 -60.95 -46.70 30.83
CA ASN A 515 -60.58 -45.90 29.65
C ASN A 515 -60.31 -44.43 30.00
N ILE A 516 -61.13 -43.82 30.86
CA ILE A 516 -60.91 -42.45 31.35
C ILE A 516 -59.63 -42.37 32.17
N ALA A 517 -59.33 -43.37 33.01
CA ALA A 517 -58.12 -43.41 33.81
C ALA A 517 -56.87 -43.57 32.94
N VAL A 518 -56.88 -44.46 31.94
CA VAL A 518 -55.75 -44.68 31.02
C VAL A 518 -55.50 -43.47 30.12
N ASN A 519 -56.56 -42.92 29.51
CA ASN A 519 -56.44 -41.72 28.67
C ASN A 519 -56.09 -40.49 29.51
N GLY A 520 -56.65 -40.38 30.71
CA GLY A 520 -56.34 -39.33 31.67
C GLY A 520 -54.89 -39.39 32.14
N GLN A 521 -54.34 -40.59 32.37
CA GLN A 521 -52.93 -40.77 32.73
C GLN A 521 -52.00 -40.36 31.59
N THR A 522 -52.36 -40.70 30.34
CA THR A 522 -51.59 -40.28 29.16
C THR A 522 -51.56 -38.75 29.05
N SER A 523 -52.71 -38.10 29.15
CA SER A 523 -52.82 -36.64 29.16
C SER A 523 -52.08 -36.00 30.35
N LEU A 524 -52.16 -36.59 31.54
CA LEU A 524 -51.45 -36.14 32.73
C LEU A 524 -49.93 -36.21 32.53
N ASN A 525 -49.42 -37.28 31.92
CA ASN A 525 -47.99 -37.41 31.62
C ASN A 525 -47.52 -36.34 30.61
N THR A 526 -48.32 -36.03 29.59
CA THR A 526 -48.04 -34.93 28.65
C THR A 526 -48.02 -33.57 29.36
N LEU A 527 -48.98 -33.32 30.27
CA LEU A 527 -49.02 -32.08 31.06
C LEU A 527 -47.84 -32.00 32.05
N LYS A 528 -47.43 -33.11 32.67
CA LYS A 528 -46.23 -33.16 33.54
C LYS A 528 -44.91 -32.96 32.78
N ALA A 529 -44.87 -33.29 31.49
CA ALA A 529 -43.68 -33.09 30.65
C ALA A 529 -43.50 -31.63 30.19
N PHE A 530 -44.51 -30.76 30.38
CA PHE A 530 -44.39 -29.35 30.06
C PHE A 530 -43.48 -28.62 31.06
N ASP A 531 -42.44 -27.95 30.56
CA ASP A 531 -41.47 -27.22 31.39
C ASP A 531 -42.03 -25.85 31.84
N VAL A 532 -42.84 -25.87 32.89
CA VAL A 532 -43.43 -24.68 33.52
C VAL A 532 -42.35 -23.71 34.02
N ASN A 533 -41.23 -24.25 34.54
CA ASN A 533 -40.16 -23.43 35.10
C ASN A 533 -39.38 -22.72 33.99
N GLY A 534 -39.03 -23.41 32.90
CA GLY A 534 -38.44 -22.81 31.71
C GLY A 534 -39.35 -21.76 31.07
N ALA A 535 -40.67 -22.01 31.00
CA ALA A 535 -41.64 -21.04 30.51
C ALA A 535 -41.73 -19.79 31.42
N ARG A 536 -41.74 -19.98 32.75
CA ARG A 536 -41.75 -18.89 33.73
C ARG A 536 -40.48 -18.04 33.65
N THR A 537 -39.30 -18.68 33.58
CA THR A 537 -38.03 -17.98 33.42
C THR A 537 -37.99 -17.19 32.11
N SER A 538 -38.44 -17.79 31.00
CA SER A 538 -38.49 -17.11 29.69
C SER A 538 -39.42 -15.89 29.71
N LEU A 539 -40.60 -16.00 30.32
CA LEU A 539 -41.54 -14.88 30.47
C LEU A 539 -41.03 -13.79 31.42
N ALA A 540 -40.34 -14.16 32.50
CA ALA A 540 -39.71 -13.22 33.42
C ALA A 540 -38.56 -12.46 32.74
N SER A 541 -37.71 -13.15 31.99
CA SER A 541 -36.65 -12.54 31.18
C SER A 541 -37.22 -11.61 30.11
N ALA A 542 -38.28 -12.03 29.40
CA ALA A 542 -38.97 -11.17 28.44
C ALA A 542 -39.54 -9.90 29.10
N ASN A 543 -40.17 -10.02 30.27
CA ASN A 543 -40.69 -8.88 31.03
C ASN A 543 -39.57 -7.93 31.51
N SER A 544 -38.40 -8.47 31.86
CA SER A 544 -37.22 -7.68 32.22
C SER A 544 -36.70 -6.87 31.02
N HIS A 545 -36.57 -7.49 29.84
CA HIS A 545 -36.19 -6.79 28.60
C HIS A 545 -37.24 -5.75 28.17
N LEU A 546 -38.54 -6.03 28.31
CA LEU A 546 -39.60 -5.04 28.08
C LEU A 546 -39.51 -3.86 29.07
N GLY A 547 -39.10 -4.12 30.31
CA GLY A 547 -38.81 -3.06 31.29
C GLY A 547 -37.61 -2.19 30.90
N GLN A 548 -36.59 -2.76 30.28
CA GLN A 548 -35.45 -1.99 29.73
C GLN A 548 -35.87 -1.13 28.52
N LEU A 549 -36.76 -1.65 27.65
CA LEU A 549 -37.31 -0.89 26.53
C LEU A 549 -38.14 0.33 26.97
N GLN A 550 -38.82 0.26 28.12
CA GLN A 550 -39.53 1.40 28.72
C GLN A 550 -38.59 2.50 29.25
N GLN A 551 -37.30 2.20 29.46
CA GLN A 551 -36.30 3.20 29.89
C GLN A 551 -35.71 3.98 28.72
N ILE A 552 -35.92 3.52 27.48
CA ILE A 552 -35.55 4.27 26.28
C ILE A 552 -36.57 5.40 26.10
N ASP A 553 -36.08 6.62 25.91
CA ASP A 553 -36.93 7.78 25.63
C ASP A 553 -37.42 7.75 24.17
N VAL A 554 -38.32 6.81 23.90
CA VAL A 554 -38.97 6.63 22.61
C VAL A 554 -39.68 7.91 22.13
N PRO A 555 -40.32 8.73 22.99
CA PRO A 555 -40.86 10.03 22.58
C PRO A 555 -39.82 10.98 21.99
N VAL A 556 -38.62 11.07 22.57
CA VAL A 556 -37.53 11.91 22.03
C VAL A 556 -37.04 11.36 20.68
N ILE A 557 -36.88 10.05 20.55
CA ILE A 557 -36.46 9.42 19.29
C ILE A 557 -37.53 9.65 18.20
N ALA A 558 -38.81 9.48 18.54
CA ALA A 558 -39.92 9.73 17.62
C ALA A 558 -39.98 11.21 17.21
N ALA A 559 -39.76 12.15 18.14
CA ALA A 559 -39.71 13.58 17.84
C ALA A 559 -38.53 13.93 16.91
N GLN A 560 -37.36 13.32 17.12
CA GLN A 560 -36.20 13.53 16.26
C GLN A 560 -36.42 12.97 14.85
N ILE A 561 -37.03 11.78 14.73
CA ILE A 561 -37.40 11.19 13.43
C ILE A 561 -38.45 12.06 12.73
N ALA A 562 -39.43 12.59 13.47
CA ALA A 562 -40.44 13.50 12.94
C ALA A 562 -39.83 14.81 12.45
N TYR A 563 -38.87 15.38 13.20
CA TYR A 563 -38.12 16.56 12.78
C TYR A 563 -37.34 16.31 11.48
N LEU A 564 -36.65 15.17 11.36
CA LEU A 564 -35.97 14.78 10.12
C LEU A 564 -36.95 14.58 8.97
N ALA A 565 -38.10 13.94 9.23
CA ALA A 565 -39.16 13.75 8.24
C ALA A 565 -39.72 15.07 7.71
N SER A 566 -39.82 16.11 8.55
CA SER A 566 -40.27 17.45 8.14
C SER A 566 -39.17 18.27 7.46
N ALA A 567 -37.91 18.13 7.86
CA ALA A 567 -36.82 18.98 7.35
C ALA A 567 -36.24 18.49 6.02
N VAL A 568 -36.25 17.17 5.75
CA VAL A 568 -35.70 16.59 4.52
C VAL A 568 -36.39 17.11 3.23
N PRO A 569 -37.72 17.29 3.19
CA PRO A 569 -38.41 17.83 2.01
C PRO A 569 -38.29 19.34 1.81
N ASP A 570 -37.79 20.11 2.78
CA ASP A 570 -37.85 21.58 2.76
C ASP A 570 -36.91 22.25 1.75
N LEU A 571 -35.80 21.60 1.40
CA LEU A 571 -34.93 22.07 0.32
C LEU A 571 -35.74 22.03 -0.98
N GLN A 572 -35.70 23.06 -1.83
CA GLN A 572 -36.43 23.07 -3.11
C GLN A 572 -35.56 22.63 -4.30
N ASP A 573 -36.16 22.07 -5.34
CA ASP A 573 -35.42 21.66 -6.55
C ASP A 573 -34.70 22.84 -7.21
N GLU A 574 -35.30 24.03 -7.22
CA GLU A 574 -34.68 25.26 -7.69
C GLU A 574 -33.44 25.65 -6.86
N GLU A 575 -33.45 25.47 -5.54
CA GLU A 575 -32.30 25.72 -4.67
C GLU A 575 -31.17 24.71 -4.89
N ILE A 576 -31.52 23.42 -5.09
CA ILE A 576 -30.57 22.37 -5.49
C ILE A 576 -29.93 22.73 -6.83
N SER A 577 -30.76 23.09 -7.82
CA SER A 577 -30.33 23.53 -9.15
C SER A 577 -29.39 24.72 -9.09
N HIS A 578 -29.76 25.74 -8.32
CA HIS A 578 -28.95 26.94 -8.13
C HIS A 578 -27.61 26.63 -7.48
N SER A 579 -27.62 25.78 -6.45
CA SER A 579 -26.40 25.34 -5.75
C SER A 579 -25.46 24.56 -6.67
N ILE A 580 -25.99 23.63 -7.47
CA ILE A 580 -25.21 22.90 -8.48
C ILE A 580 -24.60 23.88 -9.50
N ASN A 581 -25.36 24.87 -9.96
CA ASN A 581 -24.86 25.87 -10.92
C ASN A 581 -23.75 26.75 -10.31
N ILE A 582 -23.85 27.09 -9.02
CA ILE A 582 -22.77 27.78 -8.30
C ILE A 582 -21.52 26.88 -8.25
N LEU A 583 -21.68 25.63 -7.83
CA LEU A 583 -20.59 24.65 -7.77
C LEU A 583 -19.93 24.48 -9.14
N ASP A 584 -20.72 24.40 -10.21
CA ASP A 584 -20.22 24.28 -11.58
C ASP A 584 -19.40 25.49 -12.03
N LYS A 585 -19.82 26.71 -11.68
CA LYS A 585 -19.05 27.92 -11.98
C LYS A 585 -17.72 27.94 -11.22
N PHE A 586 -17.72 27.55 -9.95
CA PHE A 586 -16.50 27.47 -9.14
C PHE A 586 -15.55 26.38 -9.63
N ILE A 587 -16.07 25.19 -9.95
CA ILE A 587 -15.29 24.07 -10.48
C ILE A 587 -14.73 24.40 -11.86
N ALA A 588 -15.53 24.97 -12.78
CA ALA A 588 -15.08 25.31 -14.13
C ALA A 588 -14.01 26.41 -14.16
N GLY A 589 -13.98 27.29 -13.15
CA GLY A 589 -12.94 28.29 -12.97
C GLY A 589 -11.62 27.72 -12.44
N GLN A 590 -11.57 26.44 -12.08
CA GLN A 590 -10.41 25.76 -11.54
C GLN A 590 -9.98 24.62 -12.47
N VAL A 591 -8.68 24.50 -12.73
CA VAL A 591 -8.13 23.35 -13.46
C VAL A 591 -8.25 22.16 -12.52
N ILE A 592 -9.07 21.15 -12.84
CA ILE A 592 -9.13 19.90 -12.08
C ILE A 592 -7.82 19.15 -12.35
N PRO A 593 -6.86 19.11 -11.40
CA PRO A 593 -5.62 18.40 -11.62
C PRO A 593 -5.94 16.91 -11.51
N GLY A 594 -5.69 16.14 -12.58
CA GLY A 594 -5.74 14.68 -12.51
C GLY A 594 -6.93 14.00 -13.20
N ALA A 595 -7.08 14.18 -14.52
CA ALA A 595 -7.72 13.15 -15.35
C ALA A 595 -6.97 11.79 -15.31
N ARG A 596 -5.76 11.79 -14.72
CA ARG A 596 -4.92 10.63 -14.46
C ARG A 596 -4.80 10.42 -12.97
N ILE A 597 -5.16 9.23 -12.50
CA ILE A 597 -4.95 8.81 -11.13
C ILE A 597 -3.60 8.10 -11.05
N GLN A 598 -2.74 8.49 -10.13
CA GLN A 598 -1.44 7.88 -9.89
C GLN A 598 -1.43 7.26 -8.49
N ILE A 599 -1.21 5.94 -8.42
CA ILE A 599 -1.14 5.19 -7.17
C ILE A 599 0.29 4.73 -6.95
N LEU A 600 0.90 5.16 -5.85
CA LEU A 600 2.21 4.70 -5.43
C LEU A 600 2.07 3.41 -4.63
N THR A 601 2.81 2.37 -4.99
CA THR A 601 2.78 1.06 -4.31
C THR A 601 4.20 0.57 -4.01
N THR A 602 4.34 -0.30 -3.00
CA THR A 602 5.59 -1.05 -2.76
C THR A 602 5.72 -2.26 -3.70
N GLY A 603 6.89 -2.42 -4.33
CA GLY A 603 7.24 -3.59 -5.13
C GLY A 603 6.83 -3.54 -6.61
N HIS A 604 7.16 -4.59 -7.37
CA HIS A 604 6.84 -4.73 -8.81
C HIS A 604 5.54 -5.53 -9.01
N ILE A 605 4.39 -4.90 -8.76
CA ILE A 605 3.08 -5.54 -8.93
C ILE A 605 2.73 -5.59 -10.41
N ASP A 606 2.28 -6.75 -10.88
CA ASP A 606 1.74 -6.90 -12.23
C ASP A 606 0.44 -6.10 -12.38
N ILE A 607 0.36 -5.29 -13.44
CA ILE A 607 -0.82 -4.51 -13.81
C ILE A 607 -2.06 -5.41 -13.94
N ASN A 608 -1.89 -6.66 -14.37
CA ASN A 608 -2.98 -7.63 -14.49
C ASN A 608 -3.67 -7.97 -13.16
N ALA A 609 -2.94 -7.87 -12.04
CA ALA A 609 -3.51 -8.07 -10.71
C ALA A 609 -4.27 -6.84 -10.21
N VAL A 610 -3.92 -5.65 -10.71
CA VAL A 610 -4.48 -4.35 -10.28
C VAL A 610 -5.71 -3.97 -11.11
N ALA A 611 -5.75 -4.34 -12.39
CA ALA A 611 -6.85 -4.01 -13.29
C ALA A 611 -8.25 -4.43 -12.76
N PRO A 612 -8.47 -5.64 -12.22
CA PRO A 612 -9.77 -6.02 -11.66
C PRO A 612 -10.23 -5.11 -10.51
N VAL A 613 -9.30 -4.69 -9.65
CA VAL A 613 -9.58 -3.78 -8.54
C VAL A 613 -10.01 -2.41 -9.07
N VAL A 614 -9.27 -1.87 -10.05
CA VAL A 614 -9.57 -0.59 -10.68
C VAL A 614 -10.94 -0.62 -11.38
N HIS A 615 -11.23 -1.67 -12.15
CA HIS A 615 -12.52 -1.80 -12.85
C HIS A 615 -13.71 -1.92 -11.90
N LYS A 616 -13.55 -2.67 -10.80
CA LYS A 616 -14.56 -2.77 -9.75
C LYS A 616 -14.84 -1.43 -9.09
N GLN A 617 -13.80 -0.64 -8.78
CA GLN A 617 -13.96 0.67 -8.14
C GLN A 617 -14.46 1.75 -9.10
N ALA A 618 -14.04 1.72 -10.35
CA ALA A 618 -14.51 2.64 -11.39
C ALA A 618 -15.95 2.33 -11.86
N GLY A 619 -16.42 1.08 -11.68
CA GLY A 619 -17.74 0.63 -12.12
C GLY A 619 -17.84 0.32 -13.62
N HIS A 620 -16.72 0.40 -14.36
CA HIS A 620 -16.63 0.09 -15.79
C HIS A 620 -15.21 -0.31 -16.19
N ASN A 621 -15.10 -0.96 -17.35
CA ASN A 621 -13.81 -1.47 -17.86
C ASN A 621 -13.02 -0.46 -18.71
N ASN A 622 -13.56 0.75 -18.91
CA ASN A 622 -12.93 1.80 -19.73
C ASN A 622 -11.84 2.56 -18.94
N ALA A 623 -10.76 1.88 -18.57
CA ALA A 623 -9.59 2.50 -17.96
C ALA A 623 -8.31 1.82 -18.48
N SER A 624 -7.30 2.64 -18.78
CA SER A 624 -5.96 2.16 -19.18
C SER A 624 -4.99 2.29 -18.01
N LEU A 625 -4.22 1.24 -17.76
CA LEU A 625 -3.27 1.16 -16.64
C LEU A 625 -1.84 1.07 -17.18
N TYR A 626 -0.94 1.83 -16.59
CA TYR A 626 0.49 1.83 -16.89
C TYR A 626 1.28 1.75 -15.58
N SER A 627 2.44 1.10 -15.60
CA SER A 627 3.37 1.06 -14.47
C SER A 627 4.65 1.80 -14.83
N THR A 628 5.09 2.69 -13.94
CA THR A 628 6.29 3.51 -14.10
C THR A 628 7.11 3.49 -12.81
N ALA A 629 8.40 3.82 -12.92
CA ALA A 629 9.24 4.03 -11.74
C ALA A 629 8.83 5.30 -11.00
N LEU A 630 9.05 5.34 -9.67
CA LEU A 630 8.76 6.51 -8.85
C LEU A 630 9.53 7.78 -9.27
N GLY A 631 10.70 7.61 -9.89
CA GLY A 631 11.49 8.72 -10.43
C GLY A 631 12.76 8.23 -11.09
N ILE A 632 13.43 9.12 -11.80
CA ILE A 632 14.71 8.86 -12.46
C ILE A 632 15.72 9.90 -11.97
N ILE A 633 16.91 9.43 -11.62
CA ILE A 633 18.02 10.31 -11.24
C ILE A 633 18.60 10.92 -12.52
N GLU A 634 18.55 12.23 -12.62
CA GLU A 634 19.22 13.00 -13.67
C GLU A 634 20.65 13.33 -13.20
N PRO A 635 21.69 12.88 -13.93
CA PRO A 635 23.06 13.24 -13.60
C PRO A 635 23.28 14.75 -13.74
N ASP A 636 24.09 15.33 -12.86
CA ASP A 636 24.46 16.74 -12.98
C ASP A 636 25.62 16.89 -13.97
N PRO A 637 25.42 17.52 -15.15
CA PRO A 637 26.43 17.56 -16.20
C PRO A 637 27.68 18.35 -15.79
N ARG A 638 27.57 19.31 -14.87
CA ARG A 638 28.73 20.03 -14.33
C ARG A 638 29.53 19.11 -13.40
N GLY A 639 28.86 18.44 -12.47
CA GLY A 639 29.47 17.41 -11.62
C GLY A 639 30.19 16.32 -12.40
N GLU A 640 29.59 15.77 -13.46
CA GLU A 640 30.22 14.77 -14.33
C GLU A 640 31.47 15.31 -15.03
N LEU A 641 31.40 16.53 -15.57
CA LEU A 641 32.55 17.17 -16.23
C LEU A 641 33.73 17.36 -15.25
N TYR A 642 33.45 17.78 -14.01
CA TYR A 642 34.47 17.91 -12.98
C TYR A 642 35.04 16.57 -12.51
N GLN A 643 34.22 15.51 -12.45
CA GLN A 643 34.73 14.15 -12.21
C GLN A 643 35.70 13.72 -13.31
N VAL A 644 35.35 13.94 -14.59
CA VAL A 644 36.24 13.65 -15.72
C VAL A 644 37.55 14.45 -15.61
N LEU A 645 37.51 15.73 -15.19
CA LEU A 645 38.73 16.51 -15.00
C LEU A 645 39.64 15.95 -13.89
N ILE A 646 39.06 15.51 -12.77
CA ILE A 646 39.81 14.86 -11.69
C ILE A 646 40.40 13.53 -12.19
N GLU A 647 39.65 12.78 -12.99
CA GLU A 647 40.12 11.55 -13.59
C GLU A 647 41.29 11.82 -14.55
N VAL A 648 41.18 12.80 -15.45
CA VAL A 648 42.26 13.23 -16.36
C VAL A 648 43.52 13.63 -15.59
N LYS A 649 43.40 14.36 -14.48
CA LYS A 649 44.52 14.72 -13.62
C LYS A 649 45.27 13.48 -13.14
N SER A 650 44.54 12.47 -12.67
CA SER A 650 45.12 11.20 -12.20
C SER A 650 45.80 10.42 -13.34
N ILE A 651 45.18 10.39 -14.53
CA ILE A 651 45.70 9.74 -15.74
C ILE A 651 47.04 10.37 -16.16
N LEU A 652 47.09 11.70 -16.21
CA LEU A 652 48.27 12.42 -16.63
C LEU A 652 49.44 12.21 -15.66
N ALA A 653 49.18 12.21 -14.34
CA ALA A 653 50.17 11.84 -13.34
C ALA A 653 50.70 10.41 -13.55
N GLY A 654 49.80 9.45 -13.84
CA GLY A 654 50.15 8.07 -14.16
C GLY A 654 51.03 7.93 -15.41
N MET A 655 50.67 8.62 -16.49
CA MET A 655 51.47 8.64 -17.73
C MET A 655 52.85 9.25 -17.52
N THR A 656 52.94 10.38 -16.80
CA THR A 656 54.23 11.00 -16.48
C THR A 656 55.07 10.11 -15.57
N ALA A 657 54.46 9.39 -14.61
CA ALA A 657 55.17 8.42 -13.77
C ALA A 657 55.76 7.26 -14.60
N ILE A 658 55.02 6.75 -15.60
CA ILE A 658 55.52 5.74 -16.53
C ILE A 658 56.70 6.27 -17.34
N ILE A 659 56.55 7.46 -17.95
CA ILE A 659 57.62 8.10 -18.74
C ILE A 659 58.86 8.33 -17.89
N ALA A 660 58.70 8.88 -16.68
CA ALA A 660 59.79 9.11 -15.74
C ALA A 660 60.49 7.80 -15.35
N THR A 661 59.73 6.73 -15.09
CA THR A 661 60.29 5.41 -14.78
C THR A 661 61.11 4.86 -15.94
N ILE A 662 60.62 4.96 -17.17
CA ILE A 662 61.37 4.54 -18.37
C ILE A 662 62.66 5.36 -18.51
N LEU A 663 62.60 6.67 -18.29
CA LEU A 663 63.76 7.56 -18.35
C LEU A 663 64.81 7.20 -17.30
N PHE A 664 64.43 7.02 -16.03
CA PHE A 664 65.38 6.65 -14.96
C PHE A 664 65.95 5.25 -15.16
N LEU A 665 65.13 4.28 -15.57
CA LEU A 665 65.63 2.95 -15.92
C LEU A 665 66.65 3.03 -17.06
N GLY A 666 66.32 3.76 -18.13
CA GLY A 666 67.13 3.89 -19.34
C GLY A 666 68.44 4.64 -19.15
N LEU A 667 68.42 5.75 -18.39
CA LEU A 667 69.58 6.62 -18.20
C LEU A 667 70.49 6.16 -17.06
N ASP A 668 69.92 5.66 -15.96
CA ASP A 668 70.69 5.44 -14.73
C ASP A 668 70.89 3.97 -14.37
N HIS A 669 69.91 3.11 -14.68
CA HIS A 669 69.98 1.69 -14.29
C HIS A 669 70.49 0.76 -15.39
N THR A 670 70.47 1.15 -16.68
CA THR A 670 71.03 0.34 -17.78
C THR A 670 72.53 0.10 -17.63
N GLY A 671 73.32 1.10 -17.24
CA GLY A 671 74.76 0.91 -16.99
C GLY A 671 75.05 -0.19 -15.96
N ILE A 672 74.28 -0.21 -14.87
CA ILE A 672 74.36 -1.25 -13.82
C ILE A 672 73.95 -2.61 -14.38
N MET A 673 72.84 -2.67 -15.13
CA MET A 673 72.35 -3.91 -15.76
C MET A 673 73.36 -4.50 -16.74
N THR A 674 74.05 -3.66 -17.53
CA THR A 674 75.09 -4.09 -18.48
C THR A 674 76.29 -4.72 -17.74
N VAL A 675 76.71 -4.16 -16.60
CA VAL A 675 77.77 -4.76 -15.76
C VAL A 675 77.34 -6.10 -15.14
N ILE A 676 76.13 -6.19 -14.61
CA ILE A 676 75.59 -7.44 -14.04
C ILE A 676 75.55 -8.54 -15.12
N ARG A 677 75.07 -8.17 -16.31
CA ARG A 677 75.02 -9.06 -17.48
C ARG A 677 76.41 -9.54 -17.89
N ARG A 678 77.40 -8.65 -17.88
CA ARG A 678 78.79 -8.98 -18.22
C ARG A 678 79.46 -9.89 -17.19
N LYS A 679 79.34 -9.59 -15.89
CA LYS A 679 79.90 -10.42 -14.83
C LYS A 679 79.38 -11.86 -14.91
N ARG A 680 78.11 -12.03 -15.29
CA ARG A 680 77.53 -13.35 -15.58
C ARG A 680 78.13 -14.00 -16.83
N LEU A 681 78.25 -13.27 -17.95
CA LEU A 681 78.78 -13.81 -19.20
C LEU A 681 80.26 -14.23 -19.07
N ASN A 682 81.06 -13.53 -18.26
CA ASN A 682 82.45 -13.89 -17.95
C ASN A 682 82.58 -15.10 -16.99
N GLN A 683 81.52 -15.46 -16.24
CA GLN A 683 81.53 -16.56 -15.27
C GLN A 683 80.86 -17.84 -15.77
N GLN A 684 80.23 -17.83 -16.95
CA GLN A 684 79.48 -18.98 -17.46
C GLN A 684 80.31 -19.87 -18.38
N VAL A 685 80.53 -21.12 -17.94
CA VAL A 685 81.00 -22.23 -18.78
C VAL A 685 79.83 -22.67 -19.69
N PRO A 686 80.02 -22.84 -21.01
CA PRO A 686 78.92 -23.13 -21.93
C PRO A 686 78.30 -24.51 -21.65
N ALA A 687 77.00 -24.54 -21.36
CA ALA A 687 76.25 -25.79 -21.19
C ALA A 687 75.87 -26.39 -22.57
N THR A 688 76.20 -27.67 -22.78
CA THR A 688 75.95 -28.44 -24.00
C THR A 688 74.64 -29.28 -23.91
N GLY A 689 73.93 -29.43 -25.03
CA GLY A 689 72.79 -30.35 -25.20
C GLY A 689 71.40 -29.80 -24.81
N TRP A 690 70.43 -30.69 -24.53
CA TRP A 690 69.01 -30.36 -24.23
C TRP A 690 68.84 -29.46 -22.98
N ARG A 691 69.83 -29.44 -22.08
CA ARG A 691 69.91 -28.49 -20.95
C ARG A 691 70.07 -27.03 -21.41
N ARG A 692 70.59 -26.78 -22.62
CA ARG A 692 70.73 -25.44 -23.24
C ARG A 692 69.38 -24.83 -23.63
N THR A 693 68.43 -25.65 -24.08
CA THR A 693 67.09 -25.17 -24.45
C THR A 693 66.22 -24.94 -23.21
N VAL A 694 66.32 -25.80 -22.19
CA VAL A 694 65.63 -25.58 -20.90
C VAL A 694 66.20 -24.35 -20.19
N ALA A 695 67.53 -24.19 -20.12
CA ALA A 695 68.17 -23.00 -19.55
C ALA A 695 67.87 -21.71 -20.36
N ARG A 696 67.65 -21.81 -21.68
CA ARG A 696 67.18 -20.68 -22.50
C ARG A 696 65.73 -20.31 -22.21
N LEU A 697 64.86 -21.28 -21.94
CA LEU A 697 63.44 -21.02 -21.64
C LEU A 697 63.24 -20.50 -20.21
N THR A 698 63.86 -21.12 -19.21
CA THR A 698 63.76 -20.68 -17.80
C THR A 698 64.64 -19.46 -17.50
N GLY A 699 65.74 -19.27 -18.25
CA GLY A 699 66.65 -18.14 -18.14
C GLY A 699 66.15 -16.84 -18.76
N ILE A 700 64.97 -16.81 -19.41
CA ILE A 700 64.46 -15.54 -19.94
C ILE A 700 64.01 -14.61 -18.79
N PHE A 701 63.41 -15.14 -17.73
CA PHE A 701 62.86 -14.36 -16.61
C PHE A 701 63.68 -14.43 -15.31
N THR A 702 64.57 -15.42 -15.16
CA THR A 702 65.34 -15.67 -13.91
C THR A 702 66.76 -15.10 -13.93
N VAL A 703 67.06 -14.33 -14.96
CA VAL A 703 68.39 -13.82 -15.22
C VAL A 703 68.70 -12.59 -14.34
N PRO A 704 69.88 -12.49 -13.70
CA PRO A 704 70.15 -11.48 -12.67
C PRO A 704 69.92 -10.04 -13.12
N GLU A 705 70.34 -9.65 -14.33
CA GLU A 705 70.12 -8.30 -14.83
C GLU A 705 68.63 -8.00 -15.11
N ARG A 706 67.86 -9.01 -15.51
CA ARG A 706 66.43 -8.88 -15.81
C ARG A 706 65.62 -8.87 -14.51
N CYS A 707 65.97 -9.69 -13.53
CA CYS A 707 65.35 -9.66 -12.20
C CYS A 707 65.63 -8.32 -11.49
N TYR A 708 66.85 -7.78 -11.61
CA TYR A 708 67.19 -6.45 -11.11
C TYR A 708 66.35 -5.37 -11.81
N GLY A 709 66.28 -5.39 -13.15
CA GLY A 709 65.46 -4.47 -13.92
C GLY A 709 63.98 -4.54 -13.53
N MET A 710 63.41 -5.75 -13.43
CA MET A 710 62.03 -5.98 -12.99
C MET A 710 61.79 -5.44 -11.57
N GLY A 711 62.67 -5.73 -10.62
CA GLY A 711 62.52 -5.30 -9.22
C GLY A 711 62.61 -3.79 -9.06
N VAL A 712 63.62 -3.17 -9.69
CA VAL A 712 63.81 -1.71 -9.65
C VAL A 712 62.69 -0.99 -10.40
N GLY A 713 62.28 -1.50 -11.57
CA GLY A 713 61.17 -0.94 -12.34
C GLY A 713 59.84 -1.01 -11.60
N ALA A 714 59.55 -2.13 -10.94
CA ALA A 714 58.36 -2.28 -10.09
C ALA A 714 58.38 -1.26 -8.93
N LEU A 715 59.50 -1.17 -8.21
CA LEU A 715 59.62 -0.29 -7.05
C LEU A 715 59.55 1.19 -7.46
N LEU A 716 60.31 1.61 -8.49
CA LEU A 716 60.30 2.98 -8.99
C LEU A 716 58.90 3.42 -9.43
N LEU A 717 58.23 2.62 -10.27
CA LEU A 717 56.91 2.98 -10.76
C LEU A 717 55.92 3.06 -9.61
N THR A 718 55.86 2.05 -8.73
CA THR A 718 54.92 2.04 -7.61
C THR A 718 55.15 3.22 -6.66
N ALA A 719 56.40 3.56 -6.35
CA ALA A 719 56.72 4.66 -5.46
C ALA A 719 56.36 6.03 -6.06
N ILE A 720 56.71 6.27 -7.32
CA ILE A 720 56.35 7.52 -8.02
C ILE A 720 54.83 7.62 -8.16
N PHE A 721 54.17 6.53 -8.54
CA PHE A 721 52.73 6.48 -8.78
C PHE A 721 51.91 6.76 -7.50
N LEU A 722 52.32 6.17 -6.38
CA LEU A 722 51.68 6.35 -5.07
C LEU A 722 51.83 7.78 -4.56
N LEU A 723 53.03 8.35 -4.65
CA LEU A 723 53.32 9.70 -4.14
C LEU A 723 52.74 10.81 -5.04
N ALA A 724 52.64 10.58 -6.34
CA ALA A 724 52.07 11.55 -7.28
C ALA A 724 50.53 11.49 -7.35
N GLY A 725 49.89 10.51 -6.71
CA GLY A 725 48.45 10.29 -6.81
C GLY A 725 48.02 9.88 -8.22
N GLY A 726 48.84 9.07 -8.90
CA GLY A 726 48.57 8.59 -10.25
C GLY A 726 47.38 7.62 -10.30
N GLY A 727 46.65 7.64 -11.43
CA GLY A 727 45.63 6.68 -11.79
C GLY A 727 45.91 6.16 -13.21
N ILE A 728 45.78 4.86 -13.45
CA ILE A 728 45.77 4.29 -14.81
C ILE A 728 44.37 3.75 -15.04
N PRO A 729 43.67 4.18 -16.10
CA PRO A 729 42.33 3.68 -16.38
C PRO A 729 42.32 2.16 -16.45
N TYR A 730 41.35 1.54 -15.77
CA TYR A 730 41.13 0.09 -15.76
C TYR A 730 42.26 -0.78 -15.14
N LEU A 731 43.28 -0.17 -14.51
CA LEU A 731 44.34 -0.90 -13.82
C LEU A 731 44.14 -0.82 -12.29
N PRO A 732 43.83 -1.93 -11.61
CA PRO A 732 43.80 -1.93 -10.14
C PRO A 732 45.19 -1.61 -9.60
N TRP A 733 45.27 -1.09 -8.37
CA TRP A 733 46.52 -0.71 -7.72
C TRP A 733 47.59 -1.83 -7.69
N VAL A 734 47.13 -3.09 -7.67
CA VAL A 734 47.97 -4.29 -7.74
C VAL A 734 48.65 -4.47 -9.11
N GLY A 735 48.09 -3.92 -10.18
CA GLY A 735 48.65 -3.98 -11.53
C GLY A 735 49.83 -3.04 -11.76
N VAL A 736 49.96 -1.97 -10.97
CA VAL A 736 51.05 -0.98 -11.09
C VAL A 736 52.45 -1.59 -10.98
N PRO A 737 52.79 -2.38 -9.93
CA PRO A 737 54.10 -3.02 -9.83
C PRO A 737 54.38 -4.00 -10.98
N LEU A 738 53.34 -4.65 -11.53
CA LEU A 738 53.48 -5.57 -12.67
C LEU A 738 53.89 -4.80 -13.93
N VAL A 739 53.24 -3.67 -14.21
CA VAL A 739 53.62 -2.77 -15.32
C VAL A 739 55.06 -2.29 -15.14
N GLY A 740 55.44 -1.86 -13.93
CA GLY A 740 56.80 -1.44 -13.62
C GLY A 740 57.83 -2.55 -13.85
N ALA A 741 57.50 -3.78 -13.46
CA ALA A 741 58.34 -4.95 -13.71
C ALA A 741 58.52 -5.23 -15.21
N VAL A 742 57.44 -5.14 -16.01
CA VAL A 742 57.50 -5.33 -17.46
C VAL A 742 58.36 -4.25 -18.13
N LEU A 743 58.21 -2.98 -17.73
CA LEU A 743 59.06 -1.89 -18.22
C LEU A 743 60.53 -2.14 -17.87
N GLY A 744 60.80 -2.52 -16.63
CA GLY A 744 62.14 -2.91 -16.17
C GLY A 744 62.75 -4.07 -16.95
N PHE A 745 61.94 -5.08 -17.26
CA PHE A 745 62.33 -6.23 -18.08
C PHE A 745 62.67 -5.82 -19.51
N LEU A 746 61.84 -4.99 -20.14
CA LEU A 746 62.05 -4.51 -21.50
C LEU A 746 63.33 -3.69 -21.59
N VAL A 747 63.56 -2.75 -20.66
CA VAL A 747 64.79 -1.95 -20.60
C VAL A 747 66.01 -2.86 -20.40
N ALA A 748 65.94 -3.86 -19.52
CA ALA A 748 67.03 -4.82 -19.30
C ALA A 748 67.37 -5.64 -20.56
N CYS A 749 66.38 -5.96 -21.41
CA CYS A 749 66.62 -6.66 -22.68
C CYS A 749 67.42 -5.81 -23.67
N TYR A 750 67.26 -4.48 -23.63
CA TYR A 750 67.92 -3.53 -24.52
C TYR A 750 69.15 -2.84 -23.89
N THR A 751 69.59 -3.27 -22.70
CA THR A 751 70.61 -2.57 -21.91
C THR A 751 71.93 -2.31 -22.65
N GLU A 752 72.44 -3.28 -23.41
CA GLU A 752 73.70 -3.14 -24.18
C GLU A 752 73.57 -2.19 -25.38
N LYS A 753 72.36 -2.03 -25.94
CA LYS A 753 72.11 -1.05 -27.01
C LYS A 753 71.95 0.36 -26.45
N ILE A 754 71.43 0.48 -25.23
CA ILE A 754 71.16 1.77 -24.59
C ILE A 754 72.44 2.34 -23.98
N SER A 755 73.18 1.53 -23.21
CA SER A 755 74.45 1.93 -22.58
C SER A 755 75.54 0.89 -22.90
N PRO A 756 76.19 1.00 -24.08
CA PRO A 756 77.32 0.15 -24.41
C PRO A 756 78.51 0.51 -23.50
N ILE A 757 79.23 -0.50 -23.03
CA ILE A 757 80.44 -0.34 -22.21
C ILE A 757 81.58 -1.02 -22.97
N ALA A 758 82.72 -0.36 -23.13
CA ALA A 758 83.86 -0.93 -23.84
C ALA A 758 84.46 -2.12 -23.05
N ASP A 759 84.60 -3.26 -23.72
CA ASP A 759 85.07 -4.48 -23.07
C ASP A 759 86.53 -4.38 -22.63
N GLU A 760 87.35 -3.75 -23.46
CA GLU A 760 88.77 -3.53 -23.24
C GLU A 760 89.04 -2.65 -22.02
N GLU A 761 88.23 -1.61 -21.79
CA GLU A 761 88.41 -0.65 -20.69
C GLU A 761 88.16 -1.29 -19.32
N VAL A 762 87.06 -2.02 -19.18
CA VAL A 762 86.74 -2.69 -17.91
C VAL A 762 87.73 -3.83 -17.63
N MET A 763 88.18 -4.58 -18.64
CA MET A 763 89.22 -5.60 -18.46
C MET A 763 90.56 -4.97 -18.06
N ALA A 764 90.90 -3.81 -18.63
CA ALA A 764 92.09 -3.04 -18.24
C ALA A 764 91.97 -2.57 -16.78
N GLY A 765 90.79 -2.11 -16.36
CA GLY A 765 90.53 -1.73 -14.96
C GLY A 765 90.68 -2.91 -13.98
N GLU A 766 90.15 -4.08 -14.32
CA GLU A 766 90.33 -5.31 -13.53
C GLU A 766 91.81 -5.74 -13.47
N ALA A 767 92.54 -5.65 -14.58
CA ALA A 767 93.97 -5.97 -14.66
C ALA A 767 94.84 -4.98 -13.87
N LEU A 768 94.41 -3.72 -13.74
CA LEU A 768 95.03 -2.71 -12.88
C LEU A 768 94.72 -2.89 -11.39
N GLY A 769 93.94 -3.91 -11.01
CA GLY A 769 93.60 -4.22 -9.62
C GLY A 769 92.53 -3.29 -9.03
N LEU A 770 91.78 -2.57 -9.86
CA LEU A 770 90.67 -1.73 -9.38
C LEU A 770 89.58 -2.61 -8.77
N SER A 771 89.03 -2.16 -7.63
CA SER A 771 87.88 -2.82 -7.02
C SER A 771 86.62 -2.69 -7.89
N ALA A 772 85.63 -3.57 -7.70
CA ALA A 772 84.37 -3.52 -8.46
C ALA A 772 83.64 -2.16 -8.31
N ASP A 773 83.78 -1.50 -7.15
CA ASP A 773 83.24 -0.16 -6.88
C ASP A 773 83.99 0.92 -7.69
N GLU A 774 85.31 0.79 -7.84
CA GLU A 774 86.14 1.70 -8.63
C GLU A 774 85.90 1.50 -10.12
N ILE A 775 85.79 0.26 -10.61
CA ILE A 775 85.42 -0.02 -12.00
C ILE A 775 84.05 0.57 -12.32
N MET A 776 83.07 0.44 -11.41
CA MET A 776 81.75 1.02 -11.60
C MET A 776 81.80 2.55 -11.69
N ARG A 777 82.61 3.22 -10.84
CA ARG A 777 82.69 4.70 -10.78
C ARG A 777 83.58 5.35 -11.82
N GLU A 778 84.68 4.71 -12.18
CA GLU A 778 85.72 5.26 -13.05
C GLU A 778 85.49 4.91 -14.53
N ILE A 779 84.85 3.76 -14.82
CA ILE A 779 84.76 3.22 -16.18
C ILE A 779 83.30 3.11 -16.62
N VAL A 780 82.44 2.47 -15.82
CA VAL A 780 81.07 2.16 -16.21
C VAL A 780 80.14 3.37 -16.18
N ILE A 781 80.11 4.11 -15.07
CA ILE A 781 79.23 5.28 -14.92
C ILE A 781 79.61 6.42 -15.87
N PRO A 782 80.90 6.72 -16.13
CA PRO A 782 81.31 7.71 -17.12
C PRO A 782 81.15 7.25 -18.57
N GLY A 783 81.33 5.95 -18.85
CA GLY A 783 81.14 5.37 -20.19
C GLY A 783 79.68 5.11 -20.57
N GLY A 784 78.77 5.14 -19.59
CA GLY A 784 77.33 5.05 -19.81
C GLY A 784 76.69 6.36 -20.26
N ARG A 785 75.36 6.34 -20.50
CA ARG A 785 74.63 7.57 -20.84
C ARG A 785 74.63 8.56 -19.67
N PRO A 786 74.68 9.87 -19.92
CA PRO A 786 74.69 10.87 -18.86
C PRO A 786 73.38 10.83 -18.07
N GLY A 787 73.48 10.41 -16.81
CA GLY A 787 72.36 10.25 -15.87
C GLY A 787 72.61 10.89 -14.50
N LEU A 788 71.63 10.78 -13.61
CA LEU A 788 71.74 11.16 -12.19
C LEU A 788 72.91 10.44 -11.49
N MET A 789 73.18 9.18 -11.84
CA MET A 789 74.31 8.42 -11.30
C MET A 789 75.66 9.08 -11.57
N GLN A 790 75.85 9.64 -12.77
CA GLN A 790 77.08 10.32 -13.14
C GLN A 790 77.26 11.59 -12.32
N LYS A 791 76.21 12.42 -12.19
CA LYS A 791 76.26 13.66 -11.40
C LYS A 791 76.51 13.40 -9.91
N LEU A 792 75.91 12.36 -9.34
CA LEU A 792 76.10 11.99 -7.93
C LEU A 792 77.52 11.52 -7.63
N ASN A 793 78.20 10.92 -8.62
CA ASN A 793 79.51 10.32 -8.43
C ASN A 793 80.68 11.16 -8.99
N GLN A 794 80.43 12.26 -9.70
CA GLN A 794 81.47 13.21 -10.18
C GLN A 794 82.45 13.69 -9.10
N ARG A 795 82.01 13.79 -7.84
CA ARG A 795 82.86 14.23 -6.71
C ARG A 795 83.67 13.10 -6.06
N LYS A 796 83.41 11.84 -6.44
CA LYS A 796 84.02 10.64 -5.88
C LYS A 796 84.97 9.93 -6.85
N VAL A 797 85.11 10.45 -8.06
CA VAL A 797 86.05 9.96 -9.09
C VAL A 797 87.47 10.32 -8.65
N LYS A 798 88.37 9.34 -8.64
CA LYS A 798 89.77 9.46 -8.23
C LYS A 798 90.67 9.82 -9.42
N PHE A 799 90.33 9.39 -10.63
CA PHE A 799 91.05 9.74 -11.84
C PHE A 799 90.29 10.84 -12.59
N LYS A 800 90.84 12.06 -12.62
CA LYS A 800 90.30 13.19 -13.37
C LYS A 800 91.06 13.42 -14.66
#